data_AF-A0A8C8SRB3-F1
#
_entry.id   AF-A0A8C8SRB3-F1
#
_cell.length_a   1.000
_cell.length_b   1.000
_cell.length_c   1.000
_cell.angle_alpha   90.00
_cell.angle_beta   90.00
_cell.angle_gamma   90.00
#
_symmetry.space_group_name_H-M   'P 1'
#
loop_
_entity.id
_entity.type
_entity.pdbx_description
1 polymer ?
#
loop_
_entity_poly.entity_id
_entity_poly.type
_entity_poly.pdbx_seq_one_letter_code
_entity_poly.pdbx_strand_id
1 'polypeptide(L)'
;QLSSHLKCGYSKSQHIEGMQVNNSEKWNYRKHTKELPTDAFGDIQFENLGKRGKYIRLSCDTDSEMLYDLMTEHWHLKTPNLVISVTGGAKNFALKPRMRKIFSRLIYIAQSKGAWIFTGGTHYGLMKYIGEVVRDNTISRSSEENVVAIGIAAWGMISNRGSLIRSSDTEGYSSAHYIMDDIKRDPLYCLDNNHTHLLLVDDGTHGHPTVEAKLRTQLEKYISERVIPDSNYGGKIPIVCFTQGGGKETLKAINVAIKSKIPCIVVEGSGQIADVIASLVEAEGTLASSSVKERLLRYLPHTISRLTEEETESWIRWIKEILENPHLLTVIKIEEAGDEIVSNAISFALYKAFSTNEQDKDNWNGQLKLLLEWNQLDLASDEIFTNDRHWESADLQDVMFLALIKDRPKFVRLFLENGLNLRKFLSNEVLTELFANNFSSLVFKNLQIAKNSYNDAFLTFVWRMVEDFRRGIKKEDKNSKDDTEIRLLDESSITRHPLQALFIWSVLQNKKELSKVIWEQTRGCTLAALGASKLLKSLAKVKNDINAAGESEELANEYETRAVELFSDCYSSDEDLAEQLLTYSCEAWGGSNCLELAVEAKDQQFIAQPGVQNFLSKQWYGEISRDTKNWKILLCLFLFPLIGCGFISFRKKPVEKSKKLLLYYASFFTSPFVVFSWNVIFYIIFLLLFAYVLLMDFQREPTMLELILYVLVFILLCDEVRQVGNASNQNGLLRSSNESSWYSGRVIFCLDYIIFTLRLIHIFTVSRNLGPKIIMLQRMLIDVFFFLFLFGVWMVAFGVARQGILRKNEHRWEWIFRSVIYEPYLAMFGQYPDDIDGTTYSFDRCTFSGNESKPLCVELDADNHPRFPEWITIPLVCIYMLSTNILLVNLLVAMFGYTVGTVQENNDQVWKFQRYFLVQEYGSRLTIPFPFVIFAYIYMVMKKCFKCCCRKETKESSVCCNISPISL
;
A
#
# COMPACT_ATOMS: atom_id res chain seq x y z
N GLN A 1 -69.68 3.50 -33.06
CA GLN A 1 -69.14 3.97 -34.35
C GLN A 1 -67.80 3.29 -34.55
N LEU A 2 -67.68 2.36 -35.51
CA LEU A 2 -66.43 1.65 -35.76
C LEU A 2 -65.38 2.62 -36.34
N SER A 3 -64.31 2.88 -35.59
CA SER A 3 -63.12 3.53 -36.14
C SER A 3 -62.47 2.58 -37.13
N SER A 4 -62.60 2.86 -38.43
CA SER A 4 -61.85 2.15 -39.46
C SER A 4 -60.37 2.48 -39.30
N HIS A 5 -59.61 1.56 -38.70
CA HIS A 5 -58.16 1.61 -38.72
C HIS A 5 -57.67 1.43 -40.15
N LEU A 6 -56.72 2.28 -40.57
CA LEU A 6 -56.10 2.19 -41.89
C LEU A 6 -54.98 1.13 -41.88
N LYS A 7 -54.39 0.84 -43.04
CA LYS A 7 -53.34 -0.19 -43.19
C LYS A 7 -52.09 0.03 -42.32
N CYS A 8 -51.90 1.23 -41.78
CA CYS A 8 -50.83 1.62 -40.85
C CYS A 8 -51.19 1.43 -39.37
N GLY A 9 -52.42 1.02 -39.04
CA GLY A 9 -52.91 0.82 -37.66
C GLY A 9 -53.44 2.08 -36.97
N TYR A 10 -53.14 3.28 -37.48
CA TYR A 10 -53.67 4.54 -36.95
C TYR A 10 -55.13 4.79 -37.39
N SER A 11 -55.86 5.61 -36.61
CA SER A 11 -57.20 6.03 -36.99
C SER A 11 -57.17 7.10 -38.08
N LYS A 12 -58.22 7.19 -38.89
CA LYS A 12 -58.31 8.18 -39.97
C LYS A 12 -58.18 9.64 -39.48
N SER A 13 -58.51 9.94 -38.22
CA SER A 13 -58.38 11.27 -37.65
C SER A 13 -56.94 11.66 -37.29
N GLN A 14 -56.00 10.72 -37.26
CA GLN A 14 -54.59 10.93 -36.92
C GLN A 14 -53.72 11.10 -38.17
N HIS A 15 -54.32 11.45 -39.29
CA HIS A 15 -53.68 11.55 -40.59
C HIS A 15 -53.80 12.97 -41.14
N ILE A 16 -52.71 13.48 -41.75
CA ILE A 16 -52.63 14.83 -42.31
C ILE A 16 -53.60 14.95 -43.50
N GLU A 17 -54.27 16.09 -43.64
CA GLU A 17 -55.20 16.37 -44.75
C GLU A 17 -54.49 16.26 -46.11
N GLY A 18 -55.03 15.43 -47.02
CA GLY A 18 -54.48 15.20 -48.36
C GLY A 18 -54.25 13.74 -48.79
N MET A 19 -54.66 12.74 -48.00
CA MET A 19 -54.40 11.32 -48.31
C MET A 19 -55.28 10.75 -49.45
N GLN A 20 -54.63 10.12 -50.44
CA GLN A 20 -55.31 9.24 -51.41
C GLN A 20 -55.44 7.83 -50.81
N VAL A 21 -56.68 7.34 -50.69
CA VAL A 21 -56.95 5.97 -50.21
C VAL A 21 -56.89 5.02 -51.40
N ASN A 22 -55.74 4.38 -51.62
CA ASN A 22 -55.60 3.34 -52.64
C ASN A 22 -55.74 1.94 -52.01
N ASN A 23 -56.83 1.23 -52.33
CA ASN A 23 -57.15 -0.05 -51.68
C ASN A 23 -56.30 -1.24 -52.18
N SER A 24 -55.69 -1.14 -53.36
CA SER A 24 -54.96 -2.24 -54.02
C SER A 24 -53.49 -2.39 -53.60
N GLU A 25 -52.85 -1.36 -53.05
CA GLU A 25 -51.40 -1.41 -52.75
C GLU A 25 -51.10 -1.89 -51.31
N LYS A 26 -50.04 -2.68 -51.13
CA LYS A 26 -49.53 -3.06 -49.80
C LYS A 26 -48.89 -1.83 -49.14
N TRP A 27 -49.15 -1.64 -47.84
CA TRP A 27 -48.52 -0.56 -47.07
C TRP A 27 -46.99 -0.69 -47.10
N ASN A 28 -46.32 0.42 -47.32
CA ASN A 28 -44.86 0.54 -47.32
C ASN A 28 -44.50 1.91 -46.75
N TYR A 29 -43.78 1.93 -45.63
CA TYR A 29 -43.45 3.17 -44.94
C TYR A 29 -42.78 4.19 -45.89
N ARG A 30 -41.81 3.77 -46.71
CA ARG A 30 -41.09 4.65 -47.64
C ARG A 30 -41.97 5.39 -48.66
N LYS A 31 -43.11 4.82 -49.02
CA LYS A 31 -44.03 5.40 -50.01
C LYS A 31 -45.18 6.17 -49.38
N HIS A 32 -45.57 5.79 -48.17
CA HIS A 32 -46.83 6.22 -47.55
C HIS A 32 -46.63 7.02 -46.25
N THR A 33 -45.39 7.25 -45.81
CA THR A 33 -45.06 8.16 -44.72
C THR A 33 -44.22 9.34 -45.21
N LYS A 34 -44.17 10.40 -44.41
CA LYS A 34 -43.34 11.59 -44.63
C LYS A 34 -42.54 11.86 -43.35
N GLU A 35 -41.25 12.10 -43.48
CA GLU A 35 -40.40 12.42 -42.34
C GLU A 35 -40.59 13.88 -41.90
N LEU A 36 -40.62 14.09 -40.59
CA LEU A 36 -40.74 15.37 -39.92
C LEU A 36 -39.69 15.45 -38.80
N PRO A 37 -39.28 16.66 -38.36
CA PRO A 37 -38.44 16.82 -37.17
C PRO A 37 -39.05 16.14 -35.96
N THR A 38 -38.21 15.53 -35.11
CA THR A 38 -38.69 14.80 -33.94
C THR A 38 -39.29 15.73 -32.89
N ASP A 39 -40.45 15.36 -32.38
CA ASP A 39 -41.26 16.07 -31.38
C ASP A 39 -41.18 15.44 -29.98
N ALA A 40 -40.48 14.31 -29.86
CA ALA A 40 -40.41 13.50 -28.65
C ALA A 40 -38.96 13.17 -28.29
N PHE A 41 -38.35 14.02 -27.45
CA PHE A 41 -37.00 13.87 -26.94
C PHE A 41 -36.83 14.62 -25.62
N GLY A 42 -35.91 14.16 -24.77
CA GLY A 42 -35.58 14.82 -23.51
C GLY A 42 -35.33 13.83 -22.37
N ASP A 43 -35.60 14.28 -21.15
CA ASP A 43 -35.56 13.42 -19.96
C ASP A 43 -36.94 12.81 -19.71
N ILE A 44 -37.00 11.53 -19.35
CA ILE A 44 -38.21 10.82 -18.93
C ILE A 44 -38.16 10.60 -17.42
N GLN A 45 -39.22 10.99 -16.72
CA GLN A 45 -39.40 10.77 -15.28
C GLN A 45 -40.60 9.83 -15.06
N PHE A 46 -40.34 8.73 -14.36
CA PHE A 46 -41.37 7.75 -14.02
C PHE A 46 -41.99 8.11 -12.65
N GLU A 47 -43.30 8.32 -12.60
CA GLU A 47 -44.00 8.89 -11.42
C GLU A 47 -43.80 8.09 -10.12
N ASN A 48 -43.67 6.76 -10.20
CA ASN A 48 -43.68 5.92 -9.00
C ASN A 48 -42.31 5.73 -8.32
N LEU A 49 -41.19 6.12 -8.96
CA LEU A 49 -39.84 5.72 -8.54
C LEU A 49 -38.75 6.80 -8.64
N GLY A 50 -39.06 8.01 -9.14
CA GLY A 50 -38.17 9.17 -9.12
C GLY A 50 -36.89 9.08 -9.96
N LYS A 51 -36.68 7.99 -10.71
CA LYS A 51 -35.55 7.83 -11.63
C LYS A 51 -35.77 8.62 -12.92
N ARG A 52 -34.72 9.32 -13.36
CA ARG A 52 -34.65 10.02 -14.65
C ARG A 52 -33.87 9.17 -15.65
N GLY A 53 -34.40 9.01 -16.86
CA GLY A 53 -33.69 8.47 -18.02
C GLY A 53 -33.69 9.48 -19.15
N LYS A 54 -32.86 9.27 -20.17
CA LYS A 54 -32.91 10.06 -21.42
C LYS A 54 -33.67 9.28 -22.49
N TYR A 55 -34.47 9.95 -23.31
CA TYR A 55 -35.17 9.31 -24.42
C TYR A 55 -35.18 10.17 -25.68
N ILE A 56 -35.27 9.52 -26.83
CA ILE A 56 -35.43 10.16 -28.14
C ILE A 56 -36.22 9.27 -29.10
N ARG A 57 -37.14 9.89 -29.86
CA ARG A 57 -37.85 9.27 -30.97
C ARG A 57 -37.08 9.49 -32.27
N LEU A 58 -36.89 8.41 -33.03
CA LEU A 58 -36.04 8.33 -34.20
C LEU A 58 -36.79 7.70 -35.38
N SER A 59 -36.45 8.10 -36.60
CA SER A 59 -36.88 7.39 -37.82
C SER A 59 -36.15 6.04 -37.89
N CYS A 60 -36.83 5.01 -38.40
CA CYS A 60 -36.24 3.70 -38.65
C CYS A 60 -35.08 3.70 -39.68
N ASP A 61 -34.92 4.78 -40.45
CA ASP A 61 -33.84 4.97 -41.42
C ASP A 61 -32.75 5.98 -40.96
N THR A 62 -32.73 6.36 -39.67
CA THR A 62 -31.71 7.28 -39.10
C THR A 62 -30.29 6.69 -39.20
N ASP A 63 -29.30 7.51 -39.58
CA ASP A 63 -27.90 7.10 -39.73
C ASP A 63 -27.24 6.71 -38.39
N SER A 64 -26.48 5.60 -38.38
CA SER A 64 -25.85 5.06 -37.18
C SER A 64 -24.71 5.93 -36.63
N GLU A 65 -23.84 6.43 -37.51
CA GLU A 65 -23.62 7.87 -37.68
C GLU A 65 -23.85 8.82 -36.49
N MET A 66 -24.79 9.69 -36.78
CA MET A 66 -25.45 10.64 -35.91
C MET A 66 -25.92 10.04 -34.58
N LEU A 67 -26.35 8.77 -34.53
CA LEU A 67 -26.76 8.14 -33.28
C LEU A 67 -25.59 7.92 -32.32
N TYR A 68 -24.42 7.54 -32.85
CA TYR A 68 -23.23 7.37 -32.04
C TYR A 68 -22.72 8.71 -31.49
N ASP A 69 -22.73 9.74 -32.32
CA ASP A 69 -22.35 11.11 -31.93
C ASP A 69 -23.34 11.68 -30.90
N LEU A 70 -24.64 11.43 -31.05
CA LEU A 70 -25.64 11.76 -30.04
C LEU A 70 -25.32 11.11 -28.68
N MET A 71 -24.97 9.82 -28.68
CA MET A 71 -24.68 9.10 -27.44
C MET A 71 -23.38 9.60 -26.78
N THR A 72 -22.34 9.89 -27.55
CA THR A 72 -21.02 10.24 -27.02
C THR A 72 -20.87 11.74 -26.74
N GLU A 73 -21.27 12.60 -27.68
CA GLU A 73 -21.12 14.06 -27.57
C GLU A 73 -22.27 14.71 -26.79
N HIS A 74 -23.52 14.37 -27.09
CA HIS A 74 -24.69 15.03 -26.46
C HIS A 74 -25.13 14.38 -25.16
N TRP A 75 -25.06 13.05 -25.07
CA TRP A 75 -25.39 12.33 -23.83
C TRP A 75 -24.18 12.16 -22.90
N HIS A 76 -22.98 12.53 -23.36
CA HIS A 76 -21.71 12.42 -22.63
C HIS A 76 -21.41 10.98 -22.15
N LEU A 77 -21.81 9.98 -22.94
CA LEU A 77 -21.46 8.59 -22.67
C LEU A 77 -20.01 8.32 -23.06
N LYS A 78 -19.24 7.79 -22.13
CA LYS A 78 -17.89 7.27 -22.43
C LYS A 78 -17.98 6.16 -23.48
N THR A 79 -17.00 6.12 -24.38
CA THR A 79 -16.89 5.04 -25.38
C THR A 79 -16.77 3.68 -24.68
N PRO A 80 -17.58 2.68 -25.05
CA PRO A 80 -17.60 1.40 -24.36
C PRO A 80 -16.39 0.53 -24.74
N ASN A 81 -15.84 -0.20 -23.77
CA ASN A 81 -14.81 -1.21 -24.04
C ASN A 81 -15.41 -2.54 -24.57
N LEU A 82 -16.72 -2.72 -24.43
CA LEU A 82 -17.49 -3.90 -24.83
C LEU A 82 -18.97 -3.51 -25.00
N VAL A 83 -19.66 -4.09 -25.98
CA VAL A 83 -21.13 -4.00 -26.06
C VAL A 83 -21.75 -5.39 -25.89
N ILE A 84 -22.71 -5.49 -24.97
CA ILE A 84 -23.47 -6.71 -24.72
C ILE A 84 -24.88 -6.51 -25.26
N SER A 85 -25.18 -7.14 -26.39
CA SER A 85 -26.49 -7.11 -27.01
C SER A 85 -27.34 -8.26 -26.49
N VAL A 86 -28.30 -7.98 -25.62
CA VAL A 86 -29.19 -9.00 -25.05
C VAL A 86 -30.45 -9.14 -25.89
N THR A 87 -30.72 -10.36 -26.34
CA THR A 87 -31.91 -10.70 -27.13
C THR A 87 -32.62 -11.91 -26.51
N GLY A 88 -33.95 -11.92 -26.54
CA GLY A 88 -34.71 -13.02 -25.93
C GLY A 88 -36.22 -12.88 -26.07
N GLY A 89 -36.95 -13.68 -25.31
CA GLY A 89 -38.41 -13.72 -25.34
C GLY A 89 -39.07 -12.46 -24.77
N ALA A 90 -39.94 -11.81 -25.57
CA ALA A 90 -40.73 -10.65 -25.17
C ALA A 90 -41.99 -11.00 -24.35
N LYS A 91 -42.34 -12.29 -24.22
CA LYS A 91 -43.48 -12.74 -23.40
C LYS A 91 -43.05 -12.88 -21.95
N ASN A 92 -43.92 -12.51 -21.01
CA ASN A 92 -43.66 -12.73 -19.58
C ASN A 92 -43.57 -14.23 -19.27
N PHE A 93 -42.50 -14.63 -18.60
CA PHE A 93 -42.27 -15.99 -18.11
C PHE A 93 -41.64 -15.92 -16.71
N ALA A 94 -41.87 -16.91 -15.85
CA ALA A 94 -41.22 -16.96 -14.55
C ALA A 94 -39.74 -17.34 -14.70
N LEU A 95 -38.84 -16.41 -14.38
CA LEU A 95 -37.40 -16.64 -14.45
C LEU A 95 -36.96 -17.61 -13.34
N LYS A 96 -36.28 -18.71 -13.71
CA LYS A 96 -35.65 -19.63 -12.74
C LYS A 96 -34.62 -18.85 -11.89
N PRO A 97 -34.49 -19.09 -10.57
CA PRO A 97 -33.54 -18.36 -9.72
C PRO A 97 -32.08 -18.39 -10.21
N ARG A 98 -31.62 -19.53 -10.74
CA ARG A 98 -30.26 -19.67 -11.32
C ARG A 98 -30.03 -18.77 -12.53
N MET A 99 -31.06 -18.54 -13.35
CA MET A 99 -30.98 -17.63 -14.50
C MET A 99 -30.88 -16.17 -14.06
N ARG A 100 -31.56 -15.79 -12.96
CA ARG A 100 -31.39 -14.44 -12.37
C ARG A 100 -29.94 -14.20 -11.94
N LYS A 101 -29.26 -15.24 -11.43
CA LYS A 101 -27.84 -15.17 -11.06
C LYS A 101 -26.95 -14.87 -12.28
N ILE A 102 -27.21 -15.51 -13.43
CA ILE A 102 -26.49 -15.24 -14.69
C ILE A 102 -26.63 -13.77 -15.09
N PHE A 103 -27.84 -13.21 -15.07
CA PHE A 103 -28.04 -11.80 -15.41
C PHE A 103 -27.41 -10.85 -14.40
N SER A 104 -27.51 -11.14 -13.10
CA SER A 104 -26.79 -10.37 -12.07
C SER A 104 -25.29 -10.32 -12.34
N ARG A 105 -24.71 -11.44 -12.76
CA ARG A 105 -23.30 -11.52 -13.14
C ARG A 105 -23.00 -10.78 -14.44
N LEU A 106 -23.87 -10.85 -15.44
CA LEU A 106 -23.73 -10.12 -16.70
C LEU A 106 -23.67 -8.60 -16.47
N ILE A 107 -24.56 -8.07 -15.63
CA ILE A 107 -24.57 -6.64 -15.27
C ILE A 107 -23.29 -6.27 -14.50
N TYR A 108 -22.84 -7.14 -13.59
CA TYR A 108 -21.56 -6.93 -12.89
C TYR A 108 -20.37 -6.85 -13.86
N ILE A 109 -20.29 -7.76 -14.84
CA ILE A 109 -19.25 -7.75 -15.87
C ILE A 109 -19.33 -6.44 -16.68
N ALA A 110 -20.53 -6.01 -17.04
CA ALA A 110 -20.72 -4.78 -17.77
C ALA A 110 -20.24 -3.56 -16.98
N GLN A 111 -20.52 -3.49 -15.68
CA GLN A 111 -20.03 -2.43 -14.80
C GLN A 111 -18.50 -2.45 -14.71
N SER A 112 -17.91 -3.61 -14.42
CA SER A 112 -16.46 -3.73 -14.24
C SER A 112 -15.65 -3.45 -15.50
N LYS A 113 -16.20 -3.71 -16.69
CA LYS A 113 -15.52 -3.49 -17.97
C LYS A 113 -15.86 -2.15 -18.63
N GLY A 114 -16.82 -1.38 -18.09
CA GLY A 114 -17.34 -0.19 -18.76
C GLY A 114 -18.06 -0.54 -20.07
N ALA A 115 -18.91 -1.57 -20.04
CA ALA A 115 -19.64 -2.07 -21.20
C ALA A 115 -21.03 -1.42 -21.33
N TRP A 116 -21.50 -1.26 -22.57
CA TRP A 116 -22.89 -0.88 -22.84
C TRP A 116 -23.77 -2.11 -22.98
N ILE A 117 -25.01 -2.04 -22.46
CA ILE A 117 -25.99 -3.11 -22.58
C ILE A 117 -27.11 -2.67 -23.51
N PHE A 118 -27.27 -3.38 -24.62
CA PHE A 118 -28.38 -3.17 -25.56
C PHE A 118 -29.48 -4.19 -25.30
N THR A 119 -30.72 -3.71 -25.20
CA THR A 119 -31.90 -4.52 -24.87
C THR A 119 -33.15 -3.87 -25.45
N GLY A 120 -34.31 -4.53 -25.35
CA GLY A 120 -35.57 -4.05 -25.94
C GLY A 120 -36.25 -2.90 -25.19
N GLY A 121 -35.78 -2.50 -24.00
CA GLY A 121 -36.27 -1.31 -23.28
C GLY A 121 -37.72 -1.32 -22.79
N THR A 122 -38.45 -2.43 -22.95
CA THR A 122 -39.84 -2.58 -22.49
C THR A 122 -39.93 -3.33 -21.16
N HIS A 123 -40.97 -3.07 -20.37
CA HIS A 123 -41.21 -3.73 -19.07
C HIS A 123 -41.82 -5.14 -19.23
N TYR A 124 -41.38 -5.91 -20.24
CA TYR A 124 -41.92 -7.22 -20.58
C TYR A 124 -40.81 -8.26 -20.80
N GLY A 125 -41.11 -9.50 -20.43
CA GLY A 125 -40.23 -10.66 -20.64
C GLY A 125 -38.84 -10.47 -20.03
N LEU A 126 -37.82 -10.77 -20.82
CA LEU A 126 -36.42 -10.65 -20.42
C LEU A 126 -36.00 -9.21 -20.05
N MET A 127 -36.50 -8.23 -20.80
CA MET A 127 -36.10 -6.83 -20.65
C MET A 127 -36.44 -6.26 -19.26
N LYS A 128 -37.60 -6.67 -18.71
CA LYS A 128 -37.98 -6.39 -17.32
C LYS A 128 -36.96 -6.92 -16.30
N TYR A 129 -36.55 -8.18 -16.45
CA TYR A 129 -35.61 -8.80 -15.51
C TYR A 129 -34.22 -8.16 -15.55
N ILE A 130 -33.75 -7.78 -16.75
CA ILE A 130 -32.50 -7.01 -16.90
C ILE A 130 -32.62 -5.68 -16.16
N GLY A 131 -33.74 -4.98 -16.35
CA GLY A 131 -34.02 -3.73 -15.63
C GLY A 131 -34.01 -3.89 -14.11
N GLU A 132 -34.71 -4.90 -13.59
CA GLU A 132 -34.72 -5.20 -12.15
C GLU A 132 -33.31 -5.47 -11.60
N VAL A 133 -32.49 -6.24 -12.32
CA VAL A 133 -31.11 -6.54 -11.91
C VAL A 133 -30.21 -5.31 -11.96
N VAL A 134 -30.35 -4.46 -12.98
CA VAL A 134 -29.65 -3.16 -13.05
C VAL A 134 -30.00 -2.30 -11.84
N ARG A 135 -31.28 -2.25 -11.46
CA ARG A 135 -31.73 -1.53 -10.26
C ARG A 135 -31.11 -2.10 -8.99
N ASP A 136 -31.18 -3.40 -8.78
CA ASP A 136 -30.66 -4.06 -7.58
C ASP A 136 -29.15 -3.79 -7.39
N ASN A 137 -28.38 -3.78 -8.49
CA ASN A 137 -26.95 -3.43 -8.48
C ASN A 137 -26.71 -1.94 -8.17
N THR A 138 -27.49 -1.02 -8.74
CA THR A 138 -27.35 0.43 -8.45
C THR A 138 -27.65 0.78 -6.99
N ILE A 139 -28.56 0.05 -6.33
CA ILE A 139 -28.88 0.28 -4.90
C ILE A 139 -27.76 -0.26 -4.01
N SER A 140 -27.11 -1.34 -4.41
CA SER A 140 -26.14 -2.05 -3.58
C SER A 140 -24.75 -1.39 -3.57
N ARG A 141 -24.40 -0.59 -4.58
CA ARG A 141 -23.04 -0.04 -4.77
C ARG A 141 -23.08 1.41 -5.25
N SER A 142 -23.07 2.35 -4.32
CA SER A 142 -23.21 3.80 -4.60
C SER A 142 -21.93 4.51 -5.05
N SER A 143 -20.77 3.84 -5.07
CA SER A 143 -19.46 4.46 -5.34
C SER A 143 -18.79 4.08 -6.67
N GLU A 144 -19.32 3.12 -7.41
CA GLU A 144 -18.78 2.69 -8.73
C GLU A 144 -19.59 3.35 -9.88
N GLU A 145 -18.99 3.47 -11.07
CA GLU A 145 -19.67 4.04 -12.25
C GLU A 145 -21.00 3.31 -12.55
N ASN A 146 -22.04 4.06 -12.89
CA ASN A 146 -23.36 3.52 -13.19
C ASN A 146 -23.35 2.71 -14.49
N VAL A 147 -24.04 1.57 -14.51
CA VAL A 147 -24.19 0.73 -15.70
C VAL A 147 -25.00 1.47 -16.78
N VAL A 148 -24.47 1.53 -17.99
CA VAL A 148 -25.15 2.12 -19.15
C VAL A 148 -26.04 1.05 -19.82
N ALA A 149 -27.33 1.08 -19.49
CA ALA A 149 -28.36 0.24 -20.12
C ALA A 149 -29.18 1.05 -21.12
N ILE A 150 -29.09 0.71 -22.41
CA ILE A 150 -29.74 1.37 -23.53
C ILE A 150 -30.85 0.45 -24.06
N GLY A 151 -32.10 0.92 -23.95
CA GLY A 151 -33.28 0.22 -24.46
C GLY A 151 -33.66 0.71 -25.85
N ILE A 152 -33.84 -0.20 -26.82
CA ILE A 152 -34.27 0.12 -28.18
C ILE A 152 -35.66 -0.49 -28.40
N ALA A 153 -36.69 0.35 -28.53
CA ALA A 153 -38.08 -0.07 -28.59
C ALA A 153 -38.82 0.54 -29.78
N ALA A 154 -39.82 -0.16 -30.34
CA ALA A 154 -40.67 0.39 -31.39
C ALA A 154 -41.71 1.39 -30.84
N TRP A 155 -41.69 2.63 -31.32
CA TRP A 155 -42.64 3.69 -30.97
C TRP A 155 -44.10 3.29 -31.22
N GLY A 156 -44.34 2.54 -32.29
CA GLY A 156 -45.64 1.96 -32.67
C GLY A 156 -46.28 1.08 -31.59
N MET A 157 -45.46 0.51 -30.71
CA MET A 157 -45.84 -0.48 -29.69
C MET A 157 -45.89 0.06 -28.27
N ILE A 158 -45.54 1.33 -28.03
CA ILE A 158 -45.44 1.89 -26.67
C ILE A 158 -46.81 2.38 -26.16
N SER A 159 -47.20 1.92 -24.97
CA SER A 159 -48.39 2.41 -24.25
C SER A 159 -48.14 3.81 -23.67
N ASN A 160 -49.20 4.62 -23.53
CA ASN A 160 -49.14 5.98 -22.96
C ASN A 160 -48.13 6.95 -23.63
N ARG A 161 -47.70 6.66 -24.86
CA ARG A 161 -46.71 7.47 -25.61
C ARG A 161 -47.10 8.93 -25.84
N GLY A 162 -48.39 9.29 -25.73
CA GLY A 162 -48.85 10.67 -25.84
C GLY A 162 -48.25 11.60 -24.77
N SER A 163 -47.85 11.05 -23.63
CA SER A 163 -47.14 11.79 -22.56
C SER A 163 -45.70 12.16 -22.90
N LEU A 164 -45.12 11.50 -23.91
CA LEU A 164 -43.74 11.68 -24.36
C LEU A 164 -43.61 12.70 -25.50
N ILE A 165 -44.73 13.10 -26.10
CA ILE A 165 -44.77 14.08 -27.19
C ILE A 165 -44.79 15.48 -26.55
N ARG A 166 -43.88 16.35 -26.97
CA ARG A 166 -43.83 17.72 -26.47
C ARG A 166 -44.93 18.56 -27.11
N SER A 167 -45.58 19.41 -26.31
CA SER A 167 -46.39 20.51 -26.84
C SER A 167 -45.46 21.65 -27.26
N SER A 168 -45.76 22.27 -28.41
CA SER A 168 -44.99 23.36 -29.00
C SER A 168 -44.86 24.63 -28.13
N ASP A 169 -45.59 24.72 -27.01
CA ASP A 169 -45.61 25.89 -26.12
C ASP A 169 -44.57 25.83 -24.99
N THR A 170 -43.73 24.79 -24.92
CA THR A 170 -42.72 24.61 -23.85
C THR A 170 -41.29 24.78 -24.36
N GLU A 171 -40.81 26.03 -24.39
CA GLU A 171 -39.43 26.42 -24.78
C GLU A 171 -38.32 26.01 -23.77
N GLY A 172 -38.64 25.21 -22.76
CA GLY A 172 -37.70 24.74 -21.74
C GLY A 172 -37.23 23.28 -21.91
N TYR A 173 -36.18 22.89 -21.18
CA TYR A 173 -35.73 21.50 -20.99
C TYR A 173 -36.82 20.73 -20.19
N SER A 174 -37.89 20.29 -20.86
CA SER A 174 -39.05 19.68 -20.19
C SER A 174 -38.84 18.18 -19.97
N SER A 175 -38.87 17.75 -18.71
CA SER A 175 -38.93 16.34 -18.33
C SER A 175 -40.33 15.79 -18.61
N ALA A 176 -40.44 14.77 -19.48
CA ALA A 176 -41.69 14.09 -19.77
C ALA A 176 -42.07 13.17 -18.60
N HIS A 177 -43.34 13.23 -18.17
CA HIS A 177 -43.85 12.40 -17.07
C HIS A 177 -44.56 11.18 -17.66
N TYR A 178 -44.00 9.99 -17.43
CA TYR A 178 -44.52 8.75 -17.99
C TYR A 178 -45.13 7.86 -16.90
N ILE A 179 -46.35 7.39 -17.16
CA ILE A 179 -47.12 6.53 -16.26
C ILE A 179 -47.13 5.10 -16.83
N MET A 180 -46.65 4.16 -16.02
CA MET A 180 -46.67 2.73 -16.34
C MET A 180 -48.05 2.15 -16.06
N ASP A 181 -48.84 1.88 -17.10
CA ASP A 181 -50.16 1.26 -17.00
C ASP A 181 -50.06 -0.27 -17.17
N ASP A 182 -49.61 -1.00 -16.15
CA ASP A 182 -49.54 -2.48 -16.19
C ASP A 182 -50.93 -3.16 -16.17
N ILE A 183 -52.01 -2.40 -15.97
CA ILE A 183 -53.36 -2.90 -15.67
C ILE A 183 -54.20 -3.10 -16.95
N LYS A 184 -53.89 -2.39 -18.05
CA LYS A 184 -54.62 -2.54 -19.33
C LYS A 184 -54.10 -3.76 -20.09
N ARG A 185 -54.97 -4.72 -20.40
CA ARG A 185 -54.68 -5.83 -21.34
C ARG A 185 -54.66 -5.32 -22.79
N ASP A 186 -53.87 -4.30 -23.08
CA ASP A 186 -53.62 -3.83 -24.44
C ASP A 186 -52.52 -4.65 -25.12
N PRO A 187 -52.50 -4.75 -26.46
CA PRO A 187 -51.41 -5.38 -27.21
C PRO A 187 -50.10 -4.57 -27.20
N LEU A 188 -50.06 -3.44 -26.49
CA LEU A 188 -48.95 -2.50 -26.41
C LEU A 188 -48.06 -2.79 -25.18
N TYR A 189 -46.81 -2.33 -25.23
CA TYR A 189 -45.81 -2.50 -24.19
C TYR A 189 -45.56 -1.20 -23.41
N CYS A 190 -45.44 -1.31 -22.09
CA CYS A 190 -44.90 -0.27 -21.22
C CYS A 190 -43.37 -0.17 -21.35
N LEU A 191 -42.83 1.04 -21.22
CA LEU A 191 -41.40 1.27 -21.11
C LEU A 191 -40.87 0.81 -19.75
N ASP A 192 -39.65 0.26 -19.73
CA ASP A 192 -38.99 -0.12 -18.49
C ASP A 192 -38.27 1.08 -17.85
N ASN A 193 -38.47 1.25 -16.55
CA ASN A 193 -37.99 2.40 -15.79
C ASN A 193 -36.56 2.27 -15.24
N ASN A 194 -35.92 1.11 -15.41
CA ASN A 194 -34.58 0.86 -14.89
C ASN A 194 -33.49 1.03 -15.96
N HIS A 195 -33.88 1.35 -17.19
CA HIS A 195 -32.97 1.67 -18.27
C HIS A 195 -32.50 3.13 -18.14
N THR A 196 -31.24 3.38 -18.49
CA THR A 196 -30.65 4.72 -18.42
C THR A 196 -31.03 5.59 -19.62
N HIS A 197 -31.10 4.96 -20.81
CA HIS A 197 -31.35 5.62 -22.08
C HIS A 197 -32.33 4.80 -22.91
N LEU A 198 -33.22 5.46 -23.65
CA LEU A 198 -34.26 4.84 -24.47
C LEU A 198 -34.25 5.42 -25.90
N LEU A 199 -34.03 4.55 -26.89
CA LEU A 199 -34.13 4.85 -28.31
C LEU A 199 -35.46 4.31 -28.84
N LEU A 200 -36.35 5.22 -29.24
CA LEU A 200 -37.70 4.86 -29.67
C LEU A 200 -37.80 4.96 -31.20
N VAL A 201 -37.92 3.81 -31.87
CA VAL A 201 -37.83 3.71 -33.34
C VAL A 201 -39.21 3.75 -33.97
N ASP A 202 -39.40 4.60 -34.98
CA ASP A 202 -40.67 4.84 -35.65
C ASP A 202 -40.60 4.65 -37.17
N ASP A 203 -41.54 3.90 -37.71
CA ASP A 203 -41.79 3.72 -39.16
C ASP A 203 -43.18 4.22 -39.58
N GLY A 204 -43.89 4.90 -38.69
CA GLY A 204 -45.24 5.41 -38.91
C GLY A 204 -46.34 4.35 -38.80
N THR A 205 -46.05 3.17 -38.25
CA THR A 205 -47.04 2.13 -37.99
C THR A 205 -47.44 2.02 -36.51
N HIS A 206 -48.64 1.53 -36.25
CA HIS A 206 -49.15 1.29 -34.90
C HIS A 206 -49.49 -0.19 -34.71
N GLY A 207 -49.04 -0.79 -33.62
CA GLY A 207 -49.32 -2.19 -33.30
C GLY A 207 -48.48 -3.21 -34.08
N HIS A 208 -47.46 -2.77 -34.83
CA HIS A 208 -46.54 -3.67 -35.52
C HIS A 208 -45.26 -3.87 -34.67
N PRO A 209 -45.01 -5.09 -34.18
CA PRO A 209 -43.72 -5.41 -33.55
C PRO A 209 -42.64 -5.50 -34.62
N THR A 210 -41.36 -5.28 -34.26
CA THR A 210 -40.11 -5.53 -35.05
C THR A 210 -39.48 -4.39 -35.84
N VAL A 211 -40.02 -3.17 -35.78
CA VAL A 211 -39.45 -2.01 -36.47
C VAL A 211 -38.02 -1.70 -36.00
N GLU A 212 -37.74 -1.94 -34.73
CA GLU A 212 -36.48 -1.63 -34.06
C GLU A 212 -35.30 -2.51 -34.49
N ALA A 213 -35.56 -3.72 -35.02
CA ALA A 213 -34.53 -4.73 -35.27
C ALA A 213 -33.51 -4.28 -36.34
N LYS A 214 -33.98 -3.56 -37.36
CA LYS A 214 -33.13 -3.07 -38.46
C LYS A 214 -32.14 -2.01 -37.94
N LEU A 215 -32.65 -0.99 -37.26
CA LEU A 215 -31.83 0.10 -36.71
C LEU A 215 -30.82 -0.44 -35.69
N ARG A 216 -31.27 -1.36 -34.80
CA ARG A 216 -30.39 -2.01 -33.83
C ARG A 216 -29.21 -2.73 -34.50
N THR A 217 -29.47 -3.49 -35.56
CA THR A 217 -28.41 -4.21 -36.30
C THR A 217 -27.43 -3.23 -36.95
N GLN A 218 -27.92 -2.16 -37.57
CA GLN A 218 -27.06 -1.15 -38.20
C GLN A 218 -26.20 -0.42 -37.18
N LEU A 219 -26.76 -0.08 -36.02
CA LEU A 219 -26.05 0.57 -34.93
C LEU A 219 -24.99 -0.36 -34.32
N GLU A 220 -25.33 -1.63 -34.05
CA GLU A 220 -24.38 -2.62 -33.56
C GLU A 220 -23.21 -2.80 -34.54
N LYS A 221 -23.50 -2.96 -35.84
CA LYS A 221 -22.46 -3.07 -36.87
C LYS A 221 -21.57 -1.82 -36.93
N TYR A 222 -22.16 -0.64 -36.82
CA TYR A 222 -21.40 0.61 -36.86
C TYR A 222 -20.46 0.74 -35.65
N ILE A 223 -20.94 0.41 -34.44
CA ILE A 223 -20.13 0.45 -33.23
C ILE A 223 -19.01 -0.58 -33.30
N SER A 224 -19.26 -1.77 -33.85
CA SER A 224 -18.22 -2.82 -33.96
C SER A 224 -17.10 -2.46 -34.94
N GLU A 225 -17.26 -1.45 -35.78
CA GLU A 225 -16.24 -0.96 -36.70
C GLU A 225 -15.40 0.20 -36.11
N ARG A 226 -15.82 0.80 -35.00
CA ARG A 226 -15.10 1.88 -34.32
C ARG A 226 -13.90 1.37 -33.51
N VAL A 227 -12.82 2.15 -33.48
CA VAL A 227 -11.59 1.88 -32.72
C VAL A 227 -11.66 2.62 -31.38
N ILE A 228 -11.20 1.98 -30.31
CA ILE A 228 -11.18 2.59 -28.97
C ILE A 228 -9.97 3.56 -28.90
N PRO A 229 -10.18 4.88 -28.70
CA PRO A 229 -9.12 5.90 -28.79
C PRO A 229 -7.97 5.69 -27.80
N ASP A 230 -8.29 5.24 -26.58
CA ASP A 230 -7.34 5.07 -25.48
C ASP A 230 -6.88 3.61 -25.29
N SER A 231 -7.21 2.69 -26.22
CA SER A 231 -6.84 1.28 -26.06
C SER A 231 -5.44 0.98 -26.59
N ASN A 232 -4.57 0.42 -25.75
CA ASN A 232 -3.24 -0.06 -26.13
C ASN A 232 -3.28 -1.28 -27.09
N TYR A 233 -4.48 -1.85 -27.30
CA TYR A 233 -4.72 -2.91 -28.28
C TYR A 233 -4.99 -2.36 -29.69
N GLY A 234 -5.41 -1.09 -29.85
CA GLY A 234 -5.78 -0.51 -31.15
C GLY A 234 -6.96 -1.23 -31.82
N GLY A 235 -7.70 -2.04 -31.04
CA GLY A 235 -8.74 -2.93 -31.53
C GLY A 235 -10.07 -2.23 -31.73
N LYS A 236 -10.91 -2.86 -32.56
CA LYS A 236 -12.32 -2.51 -32.71
C LYS A 236 -13.10 -2.81 -31.43
N ILE A 237 -14.19 -2.08 -31.18
CA ILE A 237 -15.07 -2.33 -30.04
C ILE A 237 -15.71 -3.72 -30.19
N PRO A 238 -15.44 -4.67 -29.27
CA PRO A 238 -16.04 -5.99 -29.33
C PRO A 238 -17.53 -5.92 -28.98
N ILE A 239 -18.33 -6.69 -29.71
CA ILE A 239 -19.76 -6.86 -29.43
C ILE A 239 -20.05 -8.34 -29.25
N VAL A 240 -20.86 -8.67 -28.26
CA VAL A 240 -21.35 -10.03 -28.02
C VAL A 240 -22.87 -10.04 -27.92
N CYS A 241 -23.51 -10.98 -28.61
CA CYS A 241 -24.95 -11.19 -28.54
C CYS A 241 -25.25 -12.26 -27.48
N PHE A 242 -25.96 -11.89 -26.42
CA PHE A 242 -26.37 -12.81 -25.36
C PHE A 242 -27.83 -13.20 -25.57
N THR A 243 -28.10 -14.49 -25.75
CA THR A 243 -29.41 -14.99 -26.16
C THR A 243 -30.03 -15.91 -25.12
N GLN A 244 -31.28 -15.62 -24.77
CA GLN A 244 -32.06 -16.43 -23.82
C GLN A 244 -33.46 -16.72 -24.36
N GLY A 245 -33.81 -18.00 -24.42
CA GLY A 245 -35.11 -18.46 -24.88
C GLY A 245 -35.46 -17.89 -26.26
N GLY A 246 -36.74 -17.64 -26.49
CA GLY A 246 -37.20 -16.85 -27.63
C GLY A 246 -37.88 -17.63 -28.75
N GLY A 247 -38.46 -16.87 -29.68
CA GLY A 247 -39.22 -17.39 -30.82
C GLY A 247 -38.64 -16.95 -32.16
N LYS A 248 -39.51 -16.74 -33.15
CA LYS A 248 -39.15 -16.36 -34.53
C LYS A 248 -38.18 -15.18 -34.60
N GLU A 249 -38.46 -14.12 -33.84
CA GLU A 249 -37.69 -12.87 -33.91
C GLU A 249 -36.31 -13.02 -33.25
N THR A 250 -36.20 -13.79 -32.16
CA THR A 250 -34.92 -14.12 -31.55
C THR A 250 -34.06 -14.96 -32.49
N LEU A 251 -34.63 -15.94 -33.20
CA LEU A 251 -33.92 -16.74 -34.20
C LEU A 251 -33.37 -15.87 -35.35
N LYS A 252 -34.20 -14.95 -35.86
CA LYS A 252 -33.76 -14.00 -36.88
C LYS A 252 -32.64 -13.10 -36.37
N ALA A 253 -32.75 -12.58 -35.15
CA ALA A 253 -31.72 -11.73 -34.53
C ALA A 253 -30.37 -12.47 -34.42
N ILE A 254 -30.40 -13.74 -33.98
CA ILE A 254 -29.18 -14.59 -33.93
C ILE A 254 -28.58 -14.77 -35.32
N ASN A 255 -29.41 -15.09 -36.33
CA ASN A 255 -28.92 -15.27 -37.70
C ASN A 255 -28.29 -13.97 -38.26
N VAL A 256 -28.91 -12.82 -38.00
CA VAL A 256 -28.40 -11.51 -38.43
C VAL A 256 -27.11 -11.14 -37.71
N ALA A 257 -27.00 -11.42 -36.41
CA ALA A 257 -25.79 -11.20 -35.64
C ALA A 257 -24.61 -12.03 -36.18
N ILE A 258 -24.84 -13.33 -36.45
CA ILE A 258 -23.81 -14.23 -37.01
C ILE A 258 -23.38 -13.78 -38.40
N LYS A 259 -24.32 -13.37 -39.27
CA LYS A 259 -23.98 -12.78 -40.58
C LYS A 259 -23.16 -11.50 -40.48
N SER A 260 -23.31 -10.78 -39.39
CA SER A 260 -22.54 -9.56 -39.08
C SER A 260 -21.22 -9.86 -38.36
N LYS A 261 -20.81 -11.13 -38.26
CA LYS A 261 -19.61 -11.61 -37.53
C LYS A 261 -19.62 -11.29 -36.02
N ILE A 262 -20.80 -11.16 -35.41
CA ILE A 262 -20.95 -10.93 -33.98
C ILE A 262 -21.09 -12.28 -33.28
N PRO A 263 -20.24 -12.63 -32.29
CA PRO A 263 -20.39 -13.87 -31.53
C PRO A 263 -21.69 -13.90 -30.73
N CYS A 264 -22.35 -15.05 -30.75
CA CYS A 264 -23.60 -15.34 -30.07
C CYS A 264 -23.40 -16.36 -28.95
N ILE A 265 -23.83 -15.98 -27.74
CA ILE A 265 -23.85 -16.84 -26.56
C ILE A 265 -25.27 -17.32 -26.34
N VAL A 266 -25.45 -18.63 -26.29
CA VAL A 266 -26.75 -19.30 -26.09
C VAL A 266 -26.78 -19.95 -24.72
N VAL A 267 -27.81 -19.66 -23.92
CA VAL A 267 -27.99 -20.29 -22.61
C VAL A 267 -28.86 -21.53 -22.73
N GLU A 268 -28.26 -22.70 -22.52
CA GLU A 268 -28.93 -23.99 -22.49
C GLU A 268 -29.73 -24.16 -21.17
N GLY A 269 -30.93 -24.72 -21.28
CA GLY A 269 -31.89 -24.87 -20.17
C GLY A 269 -32.78 -23.64 -19.97
N SER A 270 -32.68 -22.67 -20.89
CA SER A 270 -33.51 -21.46 -20.94
C SER A 270 -34.82 -21.65 -21.70
N GLY A 271 -34.96 -22.72 -22.49
CA GLY A 271 -36.18 -23.11 -23.21
C GLY A 271 -36.25 -22.62 -24.66
N GLN A 272 -37.25 -23.10 -25.39
CA GLN A 272 -37.61 -22.64 -26.74
C GLN A 272 -36.46 -22.78 -27.76
N ILE A 273 -36.15 -21.73 -28.53
CA ILE A 273 -35.15 -21.80 -29.61
C ILE A 273 -33.72 -21.95 -29.10
N ALA A 274 -33.41 -21.42 -27.92
CA ALA A 274 -32.07 -21.51 -27.33
C ALA A 274 -31.66 -22.96 -27.06
N ASP A 275 -32.56 -23.78 -26.50
CA ASP A 275 -32.30 -25.20 -26.25
C ASP A 275 -32.21 -26.02 -27.54
N VAL A 276 -32.95 -25.64 -28.59
CA VAL A 276 -32.85 -26.26 -29.91
C VAL A 276 -31.46 -26.04 -30.50
N ILE A 277 -30.95 -24.80 -30.44
CA ILE A 277 -29.62 -24.47 -30.93
C ILE A 277 -28.56 -25.18 -30.08
N ALA A 278 -28.66 -25.14 -28.75
CA ALA A 278 -27.73 -25.82 -27.85
C ALA A 278 -27.63 -27.33 -28.15
N SER A 279 -28.77 -28.01 -28.26
CA SER A 279 -28.83 -29.45 -28.59
C SER A 279 -28.26 -29.79 -29.99
N LEU A 280 -28.32 -28.84 -30.93
CA LEU A 280 -27.75 -29.00 -32.27
C LEU A 280 -26.23 -28.82 -32.28
N VAL A 281 -25.70 -27.91 -31.45
CA VAL A 281 -24.26 -27.67 -31.33
C VAL A 281 -23.54 -28.85 -30.70
N GLU A 282 -24.14 -29.51 -29.71
CA GLU A 282 -23.54 -30.67 -29.05
C GLU A 282 -23.52 -31.94 -29.93
N ALA A 283 -24.36 -32.00 -30.97
CA ALA A 283 -24.43 -33.15 -31.84
C ALA A 283 -23.55 -32.93 -33.09
N GLU A 284 -22.28 -33.33 -32.99
CA GLU A 284 -21.24 -33.22 -34.02
C GLU A 284 -21.49 -34.05 -35.31
N GLY A 285 -22.67 -33.96 -35.92
CA GLY A 285 -23.09 -34.76 -37.08
C GLY A 285 -23.66 -33.95 -38.24
N THR A 286 -23.71 -34.57 -39.43
CA THR A 286 -24.27 -33.97 -40.67
C THR A 286 -25.71 -33.48 -40.48
N LEU A 287 -25.91 -32.20 -40.77
CA LEU A 287 -27.15 -31.45 -40.53
C LEU A 287 -28.29 -31.78 -41.52
N ALA A 288 -28.84 -32.99 -41.44
CA ALA A 288 -30.03 -33.35 -42.19
C ALA A 288 -31.25 -32.52 -41.73
N SER A 289 -32.07 -32.01 -42.66
CA SER A 289 -33.27 -31.22 -42.32
C SER A 289 -34.24 -31.98 -41.41
N SER A 290 -34.26 -33.31 -41.50
CA SER A 290 -35.04 -34.20 -40.62
C SER A 290 -34.61 -34.11 -39.17
N SER A 291 -33.30 -34.07 -38.88
CA SER A 291 -32.75 -33.97 -37.52
C SER A 291 -33.08 -32.63 -36.84
N VAL A 292 -33.07 -31.54 -37.62
CA VAL A 292 -33.46 -30.21 -37.12
C VAL A 292 -34.95 -30.18 -36.84
N LYS A 293 -35.78 -30.74 -37.74
CA LYS A 293 -37.24 -30.84 -37.56
C LYS A 293 -37.62 -31.67 -36.34
N GLU A 294 -36.89 -32.76 -36.08
CA GLU A 294 -37.09 -33.61 -34.88
C GLU A 294 -36.80 -32.84 -33.59
N ARG A 295 -35.66 -32.14 -33.49
CA ARG A 295 -35.32 -31.33 -32.31
C ARG A 295 -36.30 -30.17 -32.11
N LEU A 296 -36.68 -29.51 -33.19
CA LEU A 296 -37.74 -28.50 -33.17
C LEU A 296 -39.03 -29.09 -32.58
N LEU A 297 -39.48 -30.26 -33.05
CA LEU A 297 -40.69 -30.92 -32.53
C LEU A 297 -40.57 -31.29 -31.04
N ARG A 298 -39.38 -31.70 -30.59
CA ARG A 298 -39.11 -32.06 -29.19
C ARG A 298 -39.23 -30.87 -28.24
N TYR A 299 -38.65 -29.72 -28.60
CA TYR A 299 -38.61 -28.54 -27.71
C TYR A 299 -39.77 -27.56 -27.92
N LEU A 300 -40.40 -27.54 -29.11
CA LEU A 300 -41.44 -26.57 -29.51
C LEU A 300 -42.69 -27.23 -30.14
N PRO A 301 -43.31 -28.26 -29.52
CA PRO A 301 -44.39 -29.04 -30.14
C PRO A 301 -45.63 -28.20 -30.49
N HIS A 302 -46.01 -27.24 -29.63
CA HIS A 302 -47.18 -26.38 -29.84
C HIS A 302 -46.95 -25.23 -30.82
N THR A 303 -45.70 -24.83 -31.04
CA THR A 303 -45.38 -23.73 -31.96
C THR A 303 -45.33 -24.24 -33.39
N ILE A 304 -44.73 -25.41 -33.60
CA ILE A 304 -44.59 -26.03 -34.93
C ILE A 304 -45.93 -26.48 -35.50
N SER A 305 -46.84 -26.97 -34.66
CA SER A 305 -48.19 -27.33 -35.10
C SER A 305 -49.03 -26.15 -35.56
N ARG A 306 -48.63 -24.91 -35.24
CA ARG A 306 -49.30 -23.67 -35.66
C ARG A 306 -48.62 -22.97 -36.83
N LEU A 307 -47.39 -23.37 -37.18
CA LEU A 307 -46.62 -22.74 -38.25
C LEU A 307 -47.00 -23.33 -39.60
N THR A 308 -46.92 -22.52 -40.64
CA THR A 308 -47.03 -23.00 -42.03
C THR A 308 -45.78 -23.80 -42.42
N GLU A 309 -45.88 -24.66 -43.45
CA GLU A 309 -44.73 -25.42 -43.93
C GLU A 309 -43.60 -24.50 -44.43
N GLU A 310 -43.94 -23.42 -45.14
CA GLU A 310 -42.99 -22.39 -45.61
C GLU A 310 -42.23 -21.71 -44.46
N GLU A 311 -42.91 -21.41 -43.36
CA GLU A 311 -42.26 -20.84 -42.18
C GLU A 311 -41.36 -21.86 -41.48
N THR A 312 -41.76 -23.12 -41.45
CA THR A 312 -40.95 -24.20 -40.85
C THR A 312 -39.67 -24.41 -41.65
N GLU A 313 -39.74 -24.43 -42.98
CA GLU A 313 -38.56 -24.47 -43.85
C GLU A 313 -37.66 -23.25 -43.66
N SER A 314 -38.25 -22.06 -43.48
CA SER A 314 -37.50 -20.83 -43.20
C SER A 314 -36.72 -20.92 -41.88
N TRP A 315 -37.31 -21.50 -40.83
CA TRP A 315 -36.62 -21.72 -39.55
C TRP A 315 -35.48 -22.73 -39.69
N ILE A 316 -35.71 -23.84 -40.40
CA ILE A 316 -34.67 -24.85 -40.65
C ILE A 316 -33.50 -24.23 -41.43
N ARG A 317 -33.79 -23.38 -42.43
CA ARG A 317 -32.77 -22.66 -43.18
C ARG A 317 -31.95 -21.73 -42.29
N TRP A 318 -32.60 -20.91 -41.45
CA TRP A 318 -31.88 -20.02 -40.53
C TRP A 318 -31.01 -20.78 -39.53
N ILE A 319 -31.50 -21.90 -39.00
CA ILE A 319 -30.73 -22.74 -38.08
C ILE A 319 -29.50 -23.35 -38.78
N LYS A 320 -29.63 -23.79 -40.04
CA LYS A 320 -28.49 -24.27 -40.83
C LYS A 320 -27.45 -23.18 -41.04
N GLU A 321 -27.86 -21.98 -41.46
CA GLU A 321 -26.98 -20.82 -41.64
C GLU A 321 -26.22 -20.45 -40.35
N ILE A 322 -26.87 -20.59 -39.18
CA ILE A 322 -26.24 -20.36 -37.88
C ILE A 322 -25.16 -21.42 -37.59
N LEU A 323 -25.47 -22.69 -37.85
CA LEU A 323 -24.58 -23.82 -37.56
C LEU A 323 -23.43 -24.00 -38.54
N GLU A 324 -23.49 -23.36 -39.72
CA GLU A 324 -22.35 -23.25 -40.65
C GLU A 324 -21.16 -22.47 -40.04
N ASN A 325 -21.39 -21.63 -39.03
CA ASN A 325 -20.37 -20.81 -38.38
C ASN A 325 -20.20 -21.17 -36.89
N PRO A 326 -19.69 -22.37 -36.54
CA PRO A 326 -19.63 -22.83 -35.15
C PRO A 326 -18.68 -22.00 -34.28
N HIS A 327 -17.69 -21.34 -34.87
CA HIS A 327 -16.72 -20.49 -34.15
C HIS A 327 -17.34 -19.22 -33.55
N LEU A 328 -18.48 -18.75 -34.05
CA LEU A 328 -19.21 -17.59 -33.51
C LEU A 328 -20.24 -17.99 -32.46
N LEU A 329 -20.41 -19.29 -32.19
CA LEU A 329 -21.46 -19.80 -31.33
C LEU A 329 -20.85 -20.42 -30.06
N THR A 330 -21.31 -19.97 -28.90
CA THR A 330 -20.86 -20.51 -27.60
C THR A 330 -22.07 -20.86 -26.75
N VAL A 331 -22.09 -22.06 -26.16
CA VAL A 331 -23.21 -22.54 -25.34
C VAL A 331 -22.82 -22.51 -23.87
N ILE A 332 -23.71 -22.00 -23.01
CA ILE A 332 -23.54 -21.99 -21.55
C ILE A 332 -24.64 -22.85 -20.91
N LYS A 333 -24.25 -23.80 -20.08
CA LYS A 333 -25.17 -24.64 -19.31
C LYS A 333 -25.68 -23.90 -18.08
N ILE A 334 -27.01 -23.83 -17.89
CA ILE A 334 -27.62 -23.21 -16.70
C ILE A 334 -27.25 -23.93 -15.39
N GLU A 335 -26.90 -25.22 -15.47
CA GLU A 335 -26.56 -26.05 -14.31
C GLU A 335 -25.16 -25.74 -13.76
N GLU A 336 -24.26 -25.34 -14.64
CA GLU A 336 -22.87 -24.96 -14.34
C GLU A 336 -22.73 -23.44 -14.12
N ALA A 337 -23.83 -22.71 -13.88
CA ALA A 337 -23.81 -21.25 -13.81
C ALA A 337 -23.10 -20.68 -12.55
N GLY A 338 -21.77 -20.72 -12.57
CA GLY A 338 -20.86 -20.04 -11.64
C GLY A 338 -20.47 -18.63 -12.11
N ASP A 339 -19.93 -17.84 -11.19
CA ASP A 339 -19.57 -16.43 -11.42
C ASP A 339 -18.43 -16.26 -12.44
N GLU A 340 -17.48 -17.19 -12.45
CA GLU A 340 -16.36 -17.22 -13.39
C GLU A 340 -16.80 -17.67 -14.78
N ILE A 341 -17.76 -18.60 -14.86
CA ILE A 341 -18.16 -19.25 -16.11
C ILE A 341 -18.82 -18.27 -17.09
N VAL A 342 -19.65 -17.33 -16.62
CA VAL A 342 -20.25 -16.31 -17.50
C VAL A 342 -19.19 -15.36 -18.06
N SER A 343 -18.23 -14.94 -17.23
CA SER A 343 -17.12 -14.07 -17.66
C SER A 343 -16.18 -14.77 -18.63
N ASN A 344 -15.85 -16.03 -18.33
CA ASN A 344 -14.97 -16.85 -19.14
C ASN A 344 -15.65 -17.17 -20.48
N ALA A 345 -16.95 -17.48 -20.50
CA ALA A 345 -17.70 -17.73 -21.72
C ALA A 345 -17.79 -16.51 -22.64
N ILE A 346 -18.00 -15.29 -22.09
CA ILE A 346 -17.96 -14.06 -22.88
C ILE A 346 -16.56 -13.85 -23.48
N SER A 347 -15.53 -14.03 -22.66
CA SER A 347 -14.15 -13.82 -23.10
C SER A 347 -13.73 -14.85 -24.14
N PHE A 348 -14.15 -16.11 -23.97
CA PHE A 348 -13.92 -17.22 -24.88
C PHE A 348 -14.67 -17.06 -26.21
N ALA A 349 -15.94 -16.66 -26.18
CA ALA A 349 -16.72 -16.39 -27.40
C ALA A 349 -16.08 -15.29 -28.24
N LEU A 350 -15.59 -14.23 -27.57
CA LEU A 350 -14.89 -13.14 -28.23
C LEU A 350 -13.53 -13.60 -28.76
N TYR A 351 -12.74 -14.34 -27.98
CA TYR A 351 -11.48 -14.95 -28.43
C TYR A 351 -11.67 -15.80 -29.70
N LYS A 352 -12.66 -16.71 -29.71
CA LYS A 352 -12.98 -17.54 -30.88
C LYS A 352 -13.39 -16.72 -32.10
N ALA A 353 -14.20 -15.68 -31.90
CA ALA A 353 -14.64 -14.78 -32.97
C ALA A 353 -13.49 -13.96 -33.58
N PHE A 354 -12.49 -13.58 -32.79
CA PHE A 354 -11.30 -12.88 -33.27
C PHE A 354 -10.37 -13.77 -34.11
N SER A 355 -10.47 -15.11 -34.00
CA SER A 355 -9.51 -16.07 -34.59
C SER A 355 -9.69 -16.34 -36.11
N THR A 356 -10.84 -16.00 -36.71
CA THR A 356 -11.19 -16.49 -38.07
C THR A 356 -11.10 -15.45 -39.19
N ASN A 357 -10.61 -14.23 -38.96
CA ASN A 357 -10.33 -13.32 -40.07
C ASN A 357 -9.13 -13.86 -40.88
N GLU A 358 -9.39 -14.41 -42.06
CA GLU A 358 -8.46 -15.20 -42.90
C GLU A 358 -7.13 -14.51 -43.33
N GLN A 359 -6.93 -13.24 -42.98
CA GLN A 359 -5.69 -12.50 -43.27
C GLN A 359 -4.65 -12.57 -42.13
N ASP A 360 -5.01 -13.11 -40.96
CA ASP A 360 -4.38 -12.81 -39.67
C ASP A 360 -3.91 -14.06 -38.90
N LYS A 361 -3.31 -15.05 -39.57
CA LYS A 361 -2.69 -16.20 -38.87
C LYS A 361 -1.58 -15.78 -37.86
N ASP A 362 -1.10 -14.54 -37.96
CA ASP A 362 -0.13 -13.91 -37.05
C ASP A 362 -0.76 -13.01 -35.96
N ASN A 363 -2.10 -12.92 -35.85
CA ASN A 363 -2.80 -12.01 -34.92
C ASN A 363 -2.97 -12.58 -33.49
N TRP A 364 -2.01 -13.39 -33.03
CA TRP A 364 -1.96 -13.83 -31.63
C TRP A 364 -1.67 -12.65 -30.69
N ASN A 365 -0.91 -11.65 -31.15
CA ASN A 365 -0.56 -10.47 -30.34
C ASN A 365 -1.82 -9.68 -29.97
N GLY A 366 -2.73 -9.53 -30.92
CA GLY A 366 -4.00 -8.87 -30.67
C GLY A 366 -4.90 -9.64 -29.70
N GLN A 367 -5.01 -10.94 -29.91
CA GLN A 367 -5.75 -11.84 -29.01
C GLN A 367 -5.20 -11.82 -27.59
N LEU A 368 -3.87 -11.85 -27.45
CA LEU A 368 -3.21 -11.86 -26.16
C LEU A 368 -3.35 -10.50 -25.44
N LYS A 369 -3.24 -9.37 -26.18
CA LYS A 369 -3.53 -8.03 -25.65
C LYS A 369 -4.97 -7.92 -25.14
N LEU A 370 -5.94 -8.48 -25.87
CA LEU A 370 -7.34 -8.52 -25.45
C LEU A 370 -7.54 -9.33 -24.16
N LEU A 371 -6.98 -10.54 -24.10
CA LEU A 371 -7.09 -11.41 -22.91
C LEU A 371 -6.42 -10.79 -21.68
N LEU A 372 -5.30 -10.09 -21.88
CA LEU A 372 -4.60 -9.35 -20.83
C LEU A 372 -5.45 -8.19 -20.30
N GLU A 373 -6.08 -7.41 -21.17
CA GLU A 373 -6.96 -6.31 -20.77
C GLU A 373 -8.13 -6.84 -19.92
N TRP A 374 -8.68 -8.00 -20.29
CA TRP A 374 -9.79 -8.65 -19.58
C TRP A 374 -9.38 -9.53 -18.41
N ASN A 375 -8.09 -9.62 -18.10
CA ASN A 375 -7.54 -10.43 -17.01
C ASN A 375 -7.94 -11.92 -17.08
N GLN A 376 -7.90 -12.51 -18.28
CA GLN A 376 -8.31 -13.90 -18.54
C GLN A 376 -7.09 -14.79 -18.75
N LEU A 377 -6.44 -15.17 -17.64
CA LEU A 377 -5.21 -15.95 -17.65
C LEU A 377 -5.43 -17.36 -18.19
N ASP A 378 -6.43 -18.08 -17.66
CA ASP A 378 -6.65 -19.50 -17.94
C ASP A 378 -6.92 -19.73 -19.43
N LEU A 379 -7.71 -18.84 -20.05
CA LEU A 379 -7.93 -18.86 -21.50
C LEU A 379 -6.65 -18.60 -22.28
N ALA A 380 -5.79 -17.69 -21.81
CA ALA A 380 -4.52 -17.42 -22.48
C ALA A 380 -3.57 -18.61 -22.38
N SER A 381 -3.48 -19.27 -21.22
CA SER A 381 -2.64 -20.46 -21.04
C SER A 381 -3.12 -21.63 -21.90
N ASP A 382 -4.43 -21.89 -21.91
CA ASP A 382 -4.97 -23.09 -22.54
C ASP A 382 -5.02 -22.99 -24.07
N GLU A 383 -5.30 -21.80 -24.60
CA GLU A 383 -5.55 -21.62 -26.03
C GLU A 383 -4.37 -20.98 -26.80
N ILE A 384 -3.60 -20.08 -26.16
CA ILE A 384 -2.48 -19.37 -26.82
C ILE A 384 -1.16 -20.07 -26.52
N PHE A 385 -0.89 -20.37 -25.25
CA PHE A 385 0.36 -21.01 -24.80
C PHE A 385 0.26 -22.54 -24.83
N THR A 386 -0.09 -23.09 -25.99
CA THR A 386 -0.07 -24.55 -26.21
C THR A 386 1.35 -25.07 -26.43
N ASN A 387 1.59 -26.34 -26.06
CA ASN A 387 2.91 -26.99 -26.17
C ASN A 387 3.48 -27.02 -27.61
N ASP A 388 2.63 -26.80 -28.61
CA ASP A 388 3.01 -26.89 -30.02
C ASP A 388 3.69 -25.59 -30.53
N ARG A 389 3.55 -24.46 -29.83
CA ARG A 389 4.14 -23.17 -30.21
C ARG A 389 5.39 -22.87 -29.40
N HIS A 390 6.47 -22.53 -30.11
CA HIS A 390 7.70 -22.05 -29.51
C HIS A 390 7.68 -20.52 -29.48
N TRP A 391 7.87 -19.93 -28.30
CA TRP A 391 7.86 -18.48 -28.10
C TRP A 391 9.27 -17.93 -28.02
N GLU A 392 9.56 -16.87 -28.78
CA GLU A 392 10.80 -16.12 -28.60
C GLU A 392 10.58 -14.96 -27.62
N SER A 393 11.66 -14.55 -26.93
CA SER A 393 11.58 -13.41 -26.00
C SER A 393 11.22 -12.09 -26.68
N ALA A 394 11.44 -11.95 -28.00
CA ALA A 394 11.13 -10.74 -28.77
C ALA A 394 9.63 -10.58 -28.99
N ASP A 395 8.92 -11.69 -29.23
CA ASP A 395 7.48 -11.69 -29.49
C ASP A 395 6.71 -11.17 -28.26
N LEU A 396 7.12 -11.60 -27.07
CA LEU A 396 6.39 -11.33 -25.82
C LEU A 396 6.70 -9.96 -25.19
N GLN A 397 7.60 -9.13 -25.75
CA GLN A 397 8.05 -7.88 -25.13
C GLN A 397 6.93 -6.86 -24.96
N ASP A 398 6.18 -6.58 -26.01
CA ASP A 398 5.09 -5.60 -26.00
C ASP A 398 4.01 -5.97 -24.98
N VAL A 399 3.68 -7.26 -24.92
CA VAL A 399 2.64 -7.79 -24.03
C VAL A 399 3.12 -7.81 -22.59
N MET A 400 4.41 -8.11 -22.35
CA MET A 400 5.03 -7.99 -21.03
C MET A 400 5.00 -6.55 -20.53
N PHE A 401 5.34 -5.58 -21.38
CA PHE A 401 5.27 -4.16 -21.03
C PHE A 401 3.85 -3.75 -20.62
N LEU A 402 2.83 -4.17 -21.37
CA LEU A 402 1.43 -3.92 -21.04
C LEU A 402 1.02 -4.59 -19.72
N ALA A 403 1.48 -5.82 -19.46
CA ALA A 403 1.20 -6.54 -18.20
C ALA A 403 1.78 -5.81 -16.97
N LEU A 404 2.97 -5.22 -17.10
CA LEU A 404 3.59 -4.42 -16.03
C LEU A 404 2.81 -3.14 -15.74
N ILE A 405 2.35 -2.43 -16.79
CA ILE A 405 1.55 -1.22 -16.65
C ILE A 405 0.22 -1.53 -15.95
N LYS A 406 -0.49 -2.55 -16.42
CA LYS A 406 -1.83 -2.94 -15.94
C LYS A 406 -1.82 -3.73 -14.63
N ASP A 407 -0.66 -3.93 -14.01
CA ASP A 407 -0.48 -4.67 -12.76
C ASP A 407 -1.08 -6.10 -12.82
N ARG A 408 -0.66 -6.89 -13.81
CA ARG A 408 -1.13 -8.27 -14.04
C ARG A 408 -0.04 -9.29 -13.68
N PRO A 409 0.25 -9.56 -12.40
CA PRO A 409 1.38 -10.39 -11.97
C PRO A 409 1.30 -11.84 -12.45
N LYS A 410 0.09 -12.40 -12.56
CA LYS A 410 -0.10 -13.78 -13.05
C LYS A 410 0.30 -13.94 -14.53
N PHE A 411 0.00 -12.94 -15.36
CA PHE A 411 0.45 -12.91 -16.75
C PHE A 411 1.96 -12.75 -16.85
N VAL A 412 2.57 -11.88 -16.01
CA VAL A 412 4.03 -11.76 -15.93
C VAL A 412 4.66 -13.12 -15.64
N ARG A 413 4.14 -13.87 -14.65
CA ARG A 413 4.62 -15.21 -14.34
C ARG A 413 4.48 -16.18 -15.51
N LEU A 414 3.32 -16.20 -16.19
CA LEU A 414 3.09 -17.03 -17.38
C LEU A 414 4.10 -16.74 -18.49
N PHE A 415 4.42 -15.47 -18.74
CA PHE A 415 5.40 -15.11 -19.77
C PHE A 415 6.83 -15.52 -19.40
N LEU A 416 7.19 -15.45 -18.11
CA LEU A 416 8.49 -15.93 -17.63
C LEU A 416 8.63 -17.44 -17.77
N GLU A 417 7.57 -18.19 -17.45
CA GLU A 417 7.52 -19.66 -17.60
C GLU A 417 7.63 -20.10 -19.07
N ASN A 418 7.11 -19.29 -20.01
CA ASN A 418 7.13 -19.55 -21.45
C ASN A 418 8.35 -18.97 -22.20
N GLY A 419 9.44 -18.64 -21.49
CA GLY A 419 10.73 -18.34 -22.13
C GLY A 419 11.08 -16.87 -22.32
N LEU A 420 10.32 -15.92 -21.74
CA LEU A 420 10.71 -14.51 -21.71
C LEU A 420 11.84 -14.28 -20.70
N ASN A 421 12.97 -13.76 -21.18
CA ASN A 421 14.09 -13.36 -20.32
C ASN A 421 14.00 -11.88 -19.94
N LEU A 422 13.69 -11.58 -18.67
CA LEU A 422 13.60 -10.21 -18.16
C LEU A 422 14.85 -9.37 -18.40
N ARG A 423 16.05 -9.97 -18.39
CA ARG A 423 17.29 -9.21 -18.60
C ARG A 423 17.44 -8.74 -20.04
N LYS A 424 16.91 -9.49 -21.01
CA LYS A 424 16.89 -9.08 -22.42
C LYS A 424 15.77 -8.07 -22.69
N PHE A 425 14.65 -8.19 -21.98
CA PHE A 425 13.50 -7.30 -22.09
C PHE A 425 13.78 -5.89 -21.52
N LEU A 426 14.46 -5.80 -20.38
CA LEU A 426 14.70 -4.52 -19.70
C LEU A 426 15.83 -3.72 -20.37
N SER A 427 15.46 -2.98 -21.41
CA SER A 427 16.29 -1.92 -22.00
C SER A 427 16.13 -0.60 -21.22
N ASN A 428 17.08 0.32 -21.41
CA ASN A 428 16.99 1.66 -20.82
C ASN A 428 15.75 2.43 -21.33
N GLU A 429 15.32 2.17 -22.57
CA GLU A 429 14.13 2.79 -23.16
C GLU A 429 12.86 2.35 -22.42
N VAL A 430 12.69 1.05 -22.20
CA VAL A 430 11.55 0.47 -21.47
C VAL A 430 11.50 1.02 -20.03
N LEU A 431 12.64 1.07 -19.33
CA LEU A 431 12.70 1.63 -17.98
C LEU A 431 12.35 3.12 -17.97
N THR A 432 12.89 3.90 -18.92
CA THR A 432 12.59 5.33 -19.05
C THR A 432 11.09 5.53 -19.27
N GLU A 433 10.45 4.72 -20.11
CA GLU A 433 9.01 4.80 -20.35
C GLU A 433 8.18 4.44 -19.10
N LEU A 434 8.56 3.40 -18.37
CA LEU A 434 7.90 3.00 -17.11
C LEU A 434 8.00 4.06 -16.02
N PHE A 435 9.15 4.73 -15.88
CA PHE A 435 9.37 5.76 -14.86
C PHE A 435 8.85 7.14 -15.29
N ALA A 436 8.86 7.49 -16.58
CA ALA A 436 8.41 8.79 -17.06
C ALA A 436 6.89 8.88 -17.18
N ASN A 437 6.26 7.90 -17.86
CA ASN A 437 4.84 7.95 -18.20
C ASN A 437 3.95 7.28 -17.14
N ASN A 438 4.43 6.19 -16.53
CA ASN A 438 3.62 5.31 -15.68
C ASN A 438 4.04 5.34 -14.19
N PHE A 439 4.68 6.42 -13.74
CA PHE A 439 5.06 6.61 -12.34
C PHE A 439 4.21 7.69 -11.66
N SER A 440 3.60 7.33 -10.53
CA SER A 440 2.74 8.25 -9.79
C SER A 440 3.52 9.49 -9.30
N SER A 441 3.02 10.68 -9.64
CA SER A 441 3.58 11.96 -9.19
C SER A 441 3.53 12.12 -7.67
N LEU A 442 2.52 11.51 -7.01
CA LEU A 442 2.39 11.48 -5.56
C LEU A 442 3.53 10.69 -4.91
N VAL A 443 3.86 9.52 -5.45
CA VAL A 443 4.96 8.67 -4.95
C VAL A 443 6.29 9.39 -5.07
N PHE A 444 6.53 10.08 -6.18
CA PHE A 444 7.75 10.88 -6.35
C PHE A 444 7.88 12.00 -5.31
N LYS A 445 6.77 12.72 -5.04
CA LYS A 445 6.74 13.77 -4.03
C LYS A 445 7.00 13.20 -2.62
N ASN A 446 6.41 12.05 -2.29
CA ASN A 446 6.65 11.38 -1.02
C ASN A 446 8.12 10.96 -0.87
N LEU A 447 8.75 10.46 -1.94
CA LEU A 447 10.17 10.11 -1.94
C LEU A 447 11.06 11.34 -1.73
N GLN A 448 10.73 12.47 -2.35
CA GLN A 448 11.45 13.74 -2.17
C GLN A 448 11.33 14.26 -0.73
N ILE A 449 10.14 14.18 -0.12
CA ILE A 449 9.93 14.55 1.28
C ILE A 449 10.74 13.61 2.19
N ALA A 450 10.70 12.30 1.95
CA ALA A 450 11.46 11.32 2.72
C ALA A 450 12.97 11.61 2.67
N LYS A 451 13.51 11.88 1.49
CA LYS A 451 14.92 12.27 1.31
C LYS A 451 15.28 13.50 2.16
N ASN A 452 14.51 14.57 2.07
CA ASN A 452 14.81 15.83 2.76
C ASN A 452 14.68 15.72 4.28
N SER A 453 13.78 14.86 4.77
CA SER A 453 13.56 14.67 6.20
C SER A 453 14.68 13.87 6.88
N TYR A 454 15.30 12.91 6.19
CA TYR A 454 16.22 11.95 6.82
C TYR A 454 17.69 12.10 6.43
N ASN A 455 18.04 12.90 5.41
CA ASN A 455 19.42 13.08 4.91
C ASN A 455 20.16 11.74 4.68
N ASP A 456 19.43 10.74 4.20
CA ASP A 456 19.91 9.38 3.99
C ASP A 456 20.59 9.26 2.61
N ALA A 457 21.81 8.73 2.59
CA ALA A 457 22.58 8.50 1.36
C ALA A 457 21.86 7.53 0.41
N PHE A 458 21.20 6.51 0.96
CA PHE A 458 20.47 5.51 0.20
C PHE A 458 19.19 6.08 -0.45
N LEU A 459 18.38 6.82 0.30
CA LEU A 459 17.19 7.49 -0.25
C LEU A 459 17.58 8.54 -1.29
N THR A 460 18.72 9.22 -1.11
CA THR A 460 19.26 10.14 -2.10
C THR A 460 19.66 9.43 -3.37
N PHE A 461 20.30 8.26 -3.28
CA PHE A 461 20.63 7.41 -4.41
C PHE A 461 19.36 6.97 -5.18
N VAL A 462 18.36 6.44 -4.48
CA VAL A 462 17.10 6.00 -5.11
C VAL A 462 16.34 7.17 -5.73
N TRP A 463 16.31 8.32 -5.07
CA TRP A 463 15.67 9.52 -5.62
C TRP A 463 16.39 10.02 -6.89
N ARG A 464 17.73 10.03 -6.90
CA ARG A 464 18.53 10.38 -8.10
C ARG A 464 18.23 9.42 -9.25
N MET A 465 18.23 8.12 -8.97
CA MET A 465 17.85 7.10 -9.95
C MET A 465 16.49 7.38 -10.59
N VAL A 466 15.46 7.64 -9.78
CA VAL A 466 14.11 7.93 -10.30
C VAL A 466 14.07 9.26 -11.06
N GLU A 467 14.80 10.27 -10.58
CA GLU A 467 14.90 11.56 -11.27
C GLU A 467 15.57 11.42 -12.65
N ASP A 468 16.65 10.65 -12.75
CA ASP A 468 17.39 10.43 -14.00
C ASP A 468 16.51 9.73 -15.05
N PHE A 469 15.78 8.69 -14.67
CA PHE A 469 14.82 8.03 -15.58
C PHE A 469 13.63 8.92 -15.94
N ARG A 470 13.15 9.80 -15.05
CA ARG A 470 12.03 10.71 -15.33
C ARG A 470 12.39 11.87 -16.23
N ARG A 471 13.63 12.37 -16.17
CA ARG A 471 14.08 13.48 -17.01
C ARG A 471 14.27 13.06 -18.47
N GLY A 472 14.44 11.75 -18.70
CA GLY A 472 14.79 11.20 -20.01
C GLY A 472 16.17 11.70 -20.47
N ILE A 473 16.82 10.96 -21.35
CA ILE A 473 18.08 11.42 -21.97
C ILE A 473 17.74 12.60 -22.89
N LYS A 474 17.67 13.82 -22.34
CA LYS A 474 17.75 15.05 -23.14
C LYS A 474 19.20 15.20 -23.61
N LYS A 475 19.52 14.54 -24.72
CA LYS A 475 20.58 14.99 -25.61
C LYS A 475 20.10 16.30 -26.26
N GLU A 476 20.48 17.43 -25.67
CA GLU A 476 20.54 18.70 -26.40
C GLU A 476 21.85 19.42 -26.05
N ASP A 477 22.74 19.38 -27.04
CA ASP A 477 23.80 20.32 -27.37
C ASP A 477 23.93 21.56 -26.47
N LYS A 478 24.81 21.48 -25.47
CA LYS A 478 25.56 22.67 -25.02
C LYS A 478 27.03 22.32 -24.81
N ASN A 479 27.84 22.85 -25.73
CA ASN A 479 29.29 22.95 -25.65
C ASN A 479 29.72 23.56 -24.31
N SER A 480 30.21 22.73 -23.40
CA SER A 480 31.19 23.11 -22.37
C SER A 480 32.07 21.89 -22.08
N LYS A 481 33.27 21.91 -22.67
CA LYS A 481 34.22 20.80 -22.76
C LYS A 481 34.89 20.35 -21.43
N ASP A 482 34.52 20.91 -20.28
CA ASP A 482 35.17 20.58 -19.00
C ASP A 482 34.31 19.75 -18.02
N ASP A 483 33.02 19.55 -18.28
CA ASP A 483 32.13 18.76 -17.39
C ASP A 483 31.84 17.33 -17.89
N THR A 484 32.40 16.96 -19.05
CA THR A 484 32.03 15.71 -19.75
C THR A 484 32.77 14.47 -19.19
N GLU A 485 33.95 14.62 -18.59
CA GLU A 485 34.72 13.47 -18.06
C GLU A 485 34.23 12.96 -16.68
N ILE A 486 33.54 13.79 -15.89
CA ILE A 486 33.03 13.36 -14.56
C ILE A 486 31.61 12.75 -14.66
N ARG A 487 30.80 13.11 -15.65
CA ARG A 487 29.42 12.61 -15.80
C ARG A 487 29.30 11.28 -16.53
N LEU A 488 30.25 10.92 -17.39
CA LEU A 488 30.25 9.65 -18.12
C LEU A 488 30.59 8.42 -17.25
N LEU A 489 31.19 8.62 -16.07
CA LEU A 489 31.48 7.52 -15.14
C LEU A 489 30.25 7.15 -14.28
N ASP A 490 29.38 8.11 -13.96
CA ASP A 490 28.20 7.93 -13.10
C ASP A 490 26.93 7.49 -13.86
N GLU A 491 26.85 7.69 -15.20
CA GLU A 491 25.77 7.15 -16.06
C GLU A 491 25.73 5.60 -16.10
N SER A 492 26.71 4.92 -15.47
CA SER A 492 27.01 3.51 -15.71
C SER A 492 26.73 2.53 -14.55
N SER A 493 26.34 2.96 -13.34
CA SER A 493 26.19 2.03 -12.19
C SER A 493 24.78 1.45 -12.05
N ILE A 494 23.74 2.28 -12.22
CA ILE A 494 22.32 1.88 -12.11
C ILE A 494 21.87 1.10 -13.35
N THR A 495 22.35 1.49 -14.54
CA THR A 495 22.05 0.83 -15.82
C THR A 495 22.66 -0.57 -15.93
N ARG A 496 23.64 -0.92 -15.09
CA ARG A 496 24.20 -2.29 -14.99
C ARG A 496 23.22 -3.29 -14.36
N HIS A 497 22.21 -2.81 -13.64
CA HIS A 497 21.32 -3.63 -12.81
C HIS A 497 19.82 -3.32 -13.08
N PRO A 498 19.33 -3.61 -14.30
CA PRO A 498 17.98 -3.23 -14.73
C PRO A 498 16.87 -3.93 -13.94
N LEU A 499 17.10 -5.17 -13.48
CA LEU A 499 16.14 -5.93 -12.67
C LEU A 499 15.88 -5.25 -11.31
N GLN A 500 16.93 -4.73 -10.68
CA GLN A 500 16.82 -4.02 -9.41
C GLN A 500 16.07 -2.70 -9.59
N ALA A 501 16.28 -1.98 -10.70
CA ALA A 501 15.52 -0.77 -11.02
C ALA A 501 14.02 -1.07 -11.20
N LEU A 502 13.66 -2.15 -11.91
CA LEU A 502 12.27 -2.61 -12.05
C LEU A 502 11.68 -3.03 -10.69
N PHE A 503 12.45 -3.71 -9.85
CA PHE A 503 12.02 -4.09 -8.52
C PHE A 503 11.71 -2.86 -7.67
N ILE A 504 12.61 -1.87 -7.63
CA ILE A 504 12.38 -0.59 -6.92
C ILE A 504 11.15 0.12 -7.47
N TRP A 505 10.94 0.15 -8.79
CA TRP A 505 9.73 0.72 -9.40
C TRP A 505 8.45 0.08 -8.85
N SER A 506 8.41 -1.26 -8.79
CA SER A 506 7.24 -2.01 -8.29
C SER A 506 6.96 -1.77 -6.80
N VAL A 507 8.03 -1.68 -5.99
CA VAL A 507 7.95 -1.43 -4.54
C VAL A 507 7.48 -0.01 -4.25
N LEU A 508 8.03 0.99 -4.94
CA LEU A 508 7.65 2.41 -4.76
C LEU A 508 6.17 2.64 -5.07
N GLN A 509 5.60 1.92 -6.05
CA GLN A 509 4.18 2.01 -6.42
C GLN A 509 3.25 1.15 -5.56
N ASN A 510 3.77 0.45 -4.54
CA ASN A 510 3.00 -0.45 -3.68
C ASN A 510 2.34 -1.64 -4.43
N LYS A 511 2.95 -2.12 -5.52
CA LYS A 511 2.46 -3.28 -6.29
C LYS A 511 2.93 -4.60 -5.65
N LYS A 512 2.23 -5.05 -4.59
CA LYS A 512 2.62 -6.19 -3.73
C LYS A 512 2.93 -7.46 -4.52
N GLU A 513 1.96 -8.02 -5.24
CA GLU A 513 2.15 -9.31 -5.93
C GLU A 513 3.12 -9.23 -7.10
N LEU A 514 3.14 -8.11 -7.84
CA LEU A 514 4.10 -7.90 -8.91
C LEU A 514 5.54 -7.80 -8.38
N SER A 515 5.75 -7.08 -7.27
CA SER A 515 7.07 -6.94 -6.66
C SER A 515 7.64 -8.29 -6.21
N LYS A 516 6.81 -9.23 -5.77
CA LYS A 516 7.21 -10.60 -5.41
C LYS A 516 7.72 -11.39 -6.61
N VAL A 517 6.98 -11.37 -7.72
CA VAL A 517 7.39 -12.07 -8.96
C VAL A 517 8.70 -11.50 -9.50
N ILE A 518 8.88 -10.18 -9.45
CA ILE A 518 10.13 -9.54 -9.87
C ILE A 518 11.27 -9.91 -8.91
N TRP A 519 11.02 -9.92 -7.59
CA TRP A 519 12.01 -10.26 -6.57
C TRP A 519 12.60 -11.66 -6.76
N GLU A 520 11.78 -12.66 -7.09
CA GLU A 520 12.22 -14.03 -7.40
C GLU A 520 13.25 -14.09 -8.54
N GLN A 521 13.26 -13.10 -9.44
CA GLN A 521 14.17 -13.01 -10.58
C GLN A 521 15.40 -12.15 -10.31
N THR A 522 15.43 -11.40 -9.19
CA THR A 522 16.54 -10.51 -8.85
C THR A 522 17.79 -11.27 -8.40
N ARG A 523 18.97 -10.66 -8.62
CA ARG A 523 20.22 -11.14 -8.01
C ARG A 523 20.41 -10.48 -6.65
N GLY A 524 20.84 -11.26 -5.65
CA GLY A 524 21.04 -10.77 -4.29
C GLY A 524 19.71 -10.56 -3.53
N CYS A 525 18.88 -11.59 -3.48
CA CYS A 525 17.51 -11.51 -2.97
C CYS A 525 17.42 -11.02 -1.51
N THR A 526 18.37 -11.40 -0.64
CA THR A 526 18.42 -10.92 0.76
C THR A 526 18.60 -9.41 0.81
N LEU A 527 19.58 -8.87 0.07
CA LEU A 527 19.84 -7.44 0.05
C LEU A 527 18.68 -6.66 -0.57
N ALA A 528 18.09 -7.20 -1.65
CA ALA A 528 16.92 -6.60 -2.28
C ALA A 528 15.72 -6.53 -1.33
N ALA A 529 15.45 -7.59 -0.56
CA ALA A 529 14.38 -7.62 0.42
C ALA A 529 14.60 -6.60 1.55
N LEU A 530 15.82 -6.48 2.09
CA LEU A 530 16.16 -5.48 3.10
C LEU A 530 16.08 -4.04 2.55
N GLY A 531 16.53 -3.83 1.31
CA GLY A 531 16.38 -2.56 0.61
C GLY A 531 14.91 -2.17 0.41
N ALA A 532 14.05 -3.14 0.06
CA ALA A 532 12.60 -2.92 -0.03
C ALA A 532 11.98 -2.60 1.34
N SER A 533 12.36 -3.33 2.41
CA SER A 533 11.93 -3.04 3.78
C SER A 533 12.26 -1.59 4.16
N LYS A 534 13.51 -1.16 3.93
CA LYS A 534 13.96 0.21 4.19
C LYS A 534 13.13 1.26 3.44
N LEU A 535 12.91 1.04 2.14
CA LEU A 535 12.14 1.96 1.29
C LEU A 535 10.69 2.07 1.77
N LEU A 536 10.03 0.95 2.01
CA LEU A 536 8.63 0.91 2.43
C LEU A 536 8.43 1.50 3.83
N LYS A 537 9.28 1.19 4.81
CA LYS A 537 9.24 1.78 6.17
C LYS A 537 9.49 3.29 6.13
N SER A 538 10.35 3.77 5.23
CA SER A 538 10.62 5.21 5.07
C SER A 538 9.46 5.93 4.39
N LEU A 539 8.82 5.31 3.39
CA LEU A 539 7.65 5.86 2.71
C LEU A 539 6.40 5.85 3.58
N ALA A 540 6.18 4.81 4.39
CA ALA A 540 5.05 4.71 5.30
C ALA A 540 5.00 5.89 6.28
N LYS A 541 6.15 6.34 6.78
CA LYS A 541 6.26 7.50 7.70
C LYS A 541 5.88 8.84 7.07
N VAL A 542 5.93 8.93 5.74
CA VAL A 542 5.67 10.18 4.99
C VAL A 542 4.25 10.20 4.40
N LYS A 543 3.58 9.04 4.30
CA LYS A 543 2.21 8.95 3.82
C LYS A 543 1.23 9.59 4.81
N ASN A 544 0.35 10.44 4.28
CA ASN A 544 -0.72 11.05 5.08
C ASN A 544 -1.89 10.09 5.37
N ASP A 545 -2.09 9.09 4.51
CA ASP A 545 -3.15 8.09 4.68
C ASP A 545 -2.65 6.94 5.56
N ILE A 546 -3.31 6.76 6.72
CA ILE A 546 -2.98 5.75 7.73
C ILE A 546 -3.14 4.34 7.17
N ASN A 547 -4.16 4.09 6.33
CA ASN A 547 -4.39 2.77 5.75
C ASN A 547 -3.27 2.42 4.76
N ALA A 548 -2.95 3.34 3.85
CA ALA A 548 -1.88 3.15 2.88
C ALA A 548 -0.47 3.11 3.52
N ALA A 549 -0.28 3.75 4.68
CA ALA A 549 0.93 3.62 5.48
C ALA A 549 1.03 2.23 6.13
N GLY A 550 -0.08 1.75 6.72
CA GLY A 550 -0.17 0.42 7.32
C GLY A 550 0.10 -0.70 6.31
N GLU A 551 -0.49 -0.65 5.11
CA GLU A 551 -0.24 -1.62 4.05
C GLU A 551 1.24 -1.68 3.63
N SER A 552 1.90 -0.53 3.55
CA SER A 552 3.33 -0.47 3.21
C SER A 552 4.21 -1.00 4.34
N GLU A 553 3.84 -0.78 5.60
CA GLU A 553 4.57 -1.34 6.75
C GLU A 553 4.38 -2.85 6.84
N GLU A 554 3.18 -3.38 6.56
CA GLU A 554 2.93 -4.82 6.47
C GLU A 554 3.79 -5.45 5.36
N LEU A 555 3.82 -4.84 4.18
CA LEU A 555 4.65 -5.32 3.07
C LEU A 555 6.15 -5.27 3.41
N ALA A 556 6.60 -4.25 4.15
CA ALA A 556 7.99 -4.16 4.59
C ALA A 556 8.36 -5.31 5.54
N ASN A 557 7.48 -5.63 6.50
CA ASN A 557 7.66 -6.73 7.44
C ASN A 557 7.63 -8.10 6.73
N GLU A 558 6.83 -8.25 5.68
CA GLU A 558 6.84 -9.46 4.83
C GLU A 558 8.20 -9.65 4.14
N TYR A 559 8.78 -8.57 3.60
CA TYR A 559 10.12 -8.62 3.01
C TYR A 559 11.23 -8.86 4.05
N GLU A 560 11.12 -8.30 5.26
CA GLU A 560 12.03 -8.61 6.37
C GLU A 560 12.00 -10.10 6.71
N THR A 561 10.80 -10.69 6.80
CA THR A 561 10.61 -12.12 7.07
C THR A 561 11.25 -13.00 5.99
N ARG A 562 11.01 -12.67 4.71
CA ARG A 562 11.63 -13.37 3.58
C ARG A 562 13.15 -13.27 3.57
N ALA A 563 13.71 -12.12 3.97
CA ALA A 563 15.15 -11.95 4.08
C ALA A 563 15.74 -12.85 5.18
N VAL A 564 15.04 -12.98 6.31
CA VAL A 564 15.42 -13.89 7.41
C VAL A 564 15.42 -15.34 6.96
N GLU A 565 14.34 -15.78 6.32
CA GLU A 565 14.19 -17.16 5.82
C GLU A 565 15.32 -17.50 4.84
N LEU A 566 15.52 -16.68 3.82
CA LEU A 566 16.55 -16.91 2.80
C LEU A 566 17.97 -16.93 3.40
N PHE A 567 18.27 -16.01 4.33
CA PHE A 567 19.57 -16.01 5.00
C PHE A 567 19.74 -17.24 5.89
N SER A 568 18.66 -17.75 6.51
CA SER A 568 18.70 -18.95 7.34
C SER A 568 19.11 -20.16 6.50
N ASP A 569 18.53 -20.28 5.32
CA ASP A 569 18.83 -21.36 4.38
C ASP A 569 20.28 -21.24 3.86
N CYS A 570 20.72 -20.03 3.49
CA CYS A 570 22.10 -19.77 3.08
C CYS A 570 23.10 -20.16 4.18
N TYR A 571 22.82 -19.74 5.41
CA TYR A 571 23.67 -20.01 6.58
C TYR A 571 23.69 -21.50 6.94
N SER A 572 22.58 -22.21 6.76
CA SER A 572 22.52 -23.66 6.97
C SER A 572 23.34 -24.46 5.95
N SER A 573 23.52 -23.90 4.75
CA SER A 573 24.27 -24.53 3.65
C SER A 573 25.78 -24.30 3.79
N ASP A 574 26.19 -23.04 3.98
CA ASP A 574 27.59 -22.64 4.17
C ASP A 574 27.67 -21.42 5.09
N GLU A 575 28.19 -21.61 6.31
CA GLU A 575 28.31 -20.54 7.30
C GLU A 575 29.29 -19.44 6.86
N ASP A 576 30.41 -19.81 6.23
CA ASP A 576 31.48 -18.86 5.91
C ASP A 576 31.11 -17.99 4.70
N LEU A 577 30.46 -18.57 3.69
CA LEU A 577 29.95 -17.82 2.54
C LEU A 577 28.77 -16.91 2.92
N ALA A 578 27.89 -17.37 3.81
CA ALA A 578 26.79 -16.55 4.33
C ALA A 578 27.29 -15.35 5.13
N GLU A 579 28.41 -15.47 5.86
CA GLU A 579 29.03 -14.34 6.54
C GLU A 579 29.64 -13.31 5.58
N GLN A 580 30.22 -13.77 4.47
CA GLN A 580 30.70 -12.87 3.42
C GLN A 580 29.54 -12.10 2.78
N LEU A 581 28.37 -12.72 2.61
CA LEU A 581 27.16 -12.05 2.10
C LEU A 581 26.71 -10.86 2.97
N LEU A 582 26.90 -10.92 4.30
CA LEU A 582 26.53 -9.82 5.20
C LEU A 582 27.38 -8.57 5.00
N THR A 583 28.64 -8.73 4.60
CA THR A 583 29.62 -7.65 4.44
C THR A 583 29.80 -7.22 2.98
N TYR A 584 29.24 -7.99 2.05
CA TYR A 584 29.26 -7.67 0.63
C TYR A 584 28.50 -6.37 0.34
N SER A 585 29.18 -5.41 -0.27
CA SER A 585 28.61 -4.15 -0.74
C SER A 585 28.11 -4.30 -2.18
N CYS A 586 26.94 -3.77 -2.48
CA CYS A 586 26.35 -3.83 -3.81
C CYS A 586 26.17 -2.42 -4.40
N GLU A 587 26.77 -2.19 -5.58
CA GLU A 587 26.62 -0.92 -6.32
C GLU A 587 25.15 -0.59 -6.64
N ALA A 588 24.32 -1.61 -6.90
CA ALA A 588 22.90 -1.44 -7.20
C ALA A 588 22.08 -0.80 -6.06
N TRP A 589 22.59 -0.86 -4.83
CA TRP A 589 21.96 -0.31 -3.63
C TRP A 589 22.80 0.82 -3.02
N GLY A 590 23.56 1.56 -3.84
CA GLY A 590 24.37 2.70 -3.39
C GLY A 590 25.65 2.31 -2.65
N GLY A 591 26.13 1.07 -2.81
CA GLY A 591 27.32 0.55 -2.12
C GLY A 591 27.08 0.07 -0.70
N SER A 592 25.83 0.07 -0.22
CA SER A 592 25.47 -0.44 1.11
C SER A 592 25.59 -1.97 1.20
N ASN A 593 25.90 -2.47 2.39
CA ASN A 593 25.88 -3.90 2.70
C ASN A 593 24.56 -4.31 3.39
N CYS A 594 24.33 -5.62 3.55
CA CYS A 594 23.11 -6.16 4.16
C CYS A 594 22.91 -5.66 5.61
N LEU A 595 23.99 -5.56 6.38
CA LEU A 595 23.94 -5.14 7.79
C LEU A 595 23.58 -3.66 7.93
N GLU A 596 24.16 -2.79 7.10
CA GLU A 596 23.87 -1.36 7.05
C GLU A 596 22.40 -1.11 6.72
N LEU A 597 21.89 -1.74 5.65
CA LEU A 597 20.48 -1.57 5.28
C LEU A 597 19.52 -2.07 6.36
N ALA A 598 19.78 -3.24 6.96
CA ALA A 598 18.95 -3.78 8.02
C ALA A 598 18.94 -2.88 9.27
N VAL A 599 20.09 -2.31 9.63
CA VAL A 599 20.21 -1.42 10.81
C VAL A 599 19.54 -0.08 10.55
N GLU A 600 19.73 0.51 9.36
CA GLU A 600 19.10 1.75 8.95
C GLU A 600 17.56 1.61 8.83
N ALA A 601 17.08 0.46 8.36
CA ALA A 601 15.66 0.12 8.31
C ALA A 601 15.04 -0.21 9.68
N LYS A 602 15.87 -0.47 10.70
CA LYS A 602 15.48 -1.00 12.01
C LYS A 602 14.82 -2.39 11.93
N ASP A 603 15.36 -3.26 11.08
CA ASP A 603 14.93 -4.65 10.90
C ASP A 603 15.43 -5.52 12.07
N GLN A 604 14.66 -5.54 13.15
CA GLN A 604 15.04 -6.23 14.39
C GLN A 604 15.07 -7.76 14.23
N GLN A 605 14.18 -8.34 13.41
CA GLN A 605 14.09 -9.78 13.23
C GLN A 605 15.30 -10.31 12.47
N PHE A 606 15.72 -9.58 11.42
CA PHE A 606 16.92 -9.91 10.64
C PHE A 606 18.19 -9.88 11.49
N ILE A 607 18.41 -8.80 12.25
CA ILE A 607 19.60 -8.69 13.12
C ILE A 607 19.56 -9.71 14.26
N ALA A 608 18.38 -10.10 14.75
CA ALA A 608 18.23 -11.07 15.81
C ALA A 608 18.48 -12.54 15.38
N GLN A 609 18.63 -12.78 14.07
CA GLN A 609 18.87 -14.09 13.51
C GLN A 609 20.15 -14.74 14.06
N PRO A 610 20.16 -16.06 14.35
CA PRO A 610 21.32 -16.74 14.92
C PRO A 610 22.61 -16.62 14.11
N GLY A 611 22.55 -16.68 12.77
CA GLY A 611 23.72 -16.54 11.90
C GLY A 611 24.36 -15.16 11.99
N VAL A 612 23.55 -14.10 11.92
CA VAL A 612 24.01 -12.71 12.13
C VAL A 612 24.59 -12.52 13.53
N GLN A 613 23.96 -13.10 14.55
CA GLN A 613 24.48 -13.04 15.93
C GLN A 613 25.77 -13.84 16.13
N ASN A 614 25.98 -14.94 15.38
CA ASN A 614 27.25 -15.64 15.34
C ASN A 614 28.33 -14.75 14.73
N PHE A 615 28.06 -14.15 13.57
CA PHE A 615 28.96 -13.19 12.93
C PHE A 615 29.34 -12.04 13.87
N LEU A 616 28.37 -11.41 14.54
CA LEU A 616 28.65 -10.35 15.52
C LEU A 616 29.45 -10.87 16.72
N SER A 617 29.27 -12.14 17.12
CA SER A 617 30.10 -12.77 18.15
C SER A 617 31.53 -13.01 17.67
N LYS A 618 31.71 -13.43 16.40
CA LYS A 618 33.03 -13.56 15.77
C LYS A 618 33.75 -12.21 15.77
N GLN A 619 33.06 -11.14 15.38
CA GLN A 619 33.60 -9.78 15.41
C GLN A 619 33.94 -9.30 16.84
N TRP A 620 33.08 -9.61 17.82
CA TRP A 620 33.26 -9.19 19.22
C TRP A 620 34.47 -9.83 19.91
N TYR A 621 34.69 -11.13 19.70
CA TYR A 621 35.83 -11.85 20.29
C TYR A 621 37.09 -11.78 19.41
N GLY A 622 36.96 -11.40 18.14
CA GLY A 622 38.07 -11.33 17.19
C GLY A 622 38.70 -12.70 16.96
N GLU A 623 40.01 -12.79 17.16
CA GLU A 623 40.79 -14.03 16.98
C GLU A 623 40.65 -15.03 18.15
N ILE A 624 40.00 -14.63 19.25
CA ILE A 624 39.76 -15.50 20.42
C ILE A 624 38.63 -16.48 20.10
N SER A 625 38.79 -17.75 20.46
CA SER A 625 37.73 -18.76 20.30
C SER A 625 36.53 -18.47 21.21
N ARG A 626 35.32 -18.64 20.66
CA ARG A 626 34.03 -18.43 21.35
C ARG A 626 33.82 -19.37 22.54
N ASP A 627 34.47 -20.53 22.56
CA ASP A 627 34.35 -21.51 23.65
C ASP A 627 35.07 -21.09 24.93
N THR A 628 35.88 -20.03 24.86
CA THR A 628 36.61 -19.52 26.02
C THR A 628 35.65 -18.80 26.98
N LYS A 629 35.55 -19.30 28.21
CA LYS A 629 34.71 -18.67 29.25
C LYS A 629 35.22 -17.26 29.56
N ASN A 630 34.33 -16.28 29.67
CA ASN A 630 34.67 -14.86 29.91
C ASN A 630 35.61 -14.64 31.11
N TRP A 631 35.46 -15.40 32.21
CA TRP A 631 36.34 -15.27 33.39
C TRP A 631 37.81 -15.64 33.08
N LYS A 632 38.05 -16.54 32.12
CA LYS A 632 39.42 -16.89 31.69
C LYS A 632 40.08 -15.72 30.99
N ILE A 633 39.32 -14.99 30.16
CA ILE A 633 39.79 -13.79 29.46
C ILE A 633 40.11 -12.69 30.47
N LEU A 634 39.22 -12.46 31.45
CA LEU A 634 39.45 -11.50 32.53
C LEU A 634 40.68 -11.85 33.37
N LEU A 635 40.89 -13.14 33.69
CA LEU A 635 42.07 -13.59 34.43
C LEU A 635 43.36 -13.34 33.64
N CYS A 636 43.39 -13.66 32.35
CA CYS A 636 44.54 -13.39 31.47
C CYS A 636 44.83 -11.90 31.26
N LEU A 637 43.82 -11.05 31.44
CA LEU A 637 43.96 -9.60 31.36
C LEU A 637 44.69 -9.02 32.59
N PHE A 638 44.64 -9.67 33.75
CA PHE A 638 45.49 -9.32 34.91
C PHE A 638 46.82 -10.08 34.93
N LEU A 639 46.84 -11.31 34.38
CA LEU A 639 48.00 -12.20 34.37
C LEU A 639 48.42 -12.52 32.93
N PHE A 640 49.06 -11.55 32.27
CA PHE A 640 49.50 -11.67 30.88
C PHE A 640 50.34 -12.91 30.55
N PRO A 641 51.22 -13.44 31.42
CA PRO A 641 51.97 -14.67 31.12
C PRO A 641 51.09 -15.90 30.83
N LEU A 642 49.86 -15.95 31.34
CA LEU A 642 48.93 -17.08 31.12
C LEU A 642 48.49 -17.24 29.65
N ILE A 643 48.57 -16.17 28.85
CA ILE A 643 48.27 -16.20 27.40
C ILE A 643 49.27 -17.11 26.68
N GLY A 644 50.56 -17.00 27.03
CA GLY A 644 51.63 -17.84 26.47
C GLY A 644 51.53 -19.31 26.89
N CYS A 645 50.92 -19.59 28.04
CA CYS A 645 50.73 -20.94 28.58
C CYS A 645 49.56 -21.72 27.93
N GLY A 646 48.87 -21.14 26.94
CA GLY A 646 47.76 -21.81 26.23
C GLY A 646 46.45 -21.87 27.02
N PHE A 647 46.26 -20.99 28.01
CA PHE A 647 45.03 -20.92 28.81
C PHE A 647 43.80 -20.45 27.99
N ILE A 648 44.05 -19.78 26.86
CA ILE A 648 43.07 -19.27 25.89
C ILE A 648 43.24 -20.00 24.57
N SER A 649 42.12 -20.40 23.96
CA SER A 649 42.09 -20.96 22.60
C SER A 649 41.88 -19.85 21.58
N PHE A 650 42.69 -19.85 20.52
CA PHE A 650 42.58 -18.91 19.39
C PHE A 650 42.05 -19.64 18.15
N ARG A 651 41.30 -18.92 17.31
CA ARG A 651 40.66 -19.48 16.11
C ARG A 651 41.69 -19.84 15.03
N LYS A 652 42.61 -18.94 14.71
CA LYS A 652 43.71 -19.22 13.77
C LYS A 652 44.94 -19.74 14.52
N LYS A 653 45.52 -20.84 14.05
CA LYS A 653 46.83 -21.31 14.52
C LYS A 653 47.92 -20.62 13.69
N PRO A 654 48.86 -19.88 14.30
CA PRO A 654 49.93 -19.21 13.56
C PRO A 654 50.85 -20.23 12.88
N VAL A 655 51.16 -20.00 11.61
CA VAL A 655 51.94 -20.90 10.74
C VAL A 655 53.44 -20.88 11.08
N GLU A 656 53.97 -19.78 11.63
CA GLU A 656 55.39 -19.63 12.01
C GLU A 656 55.66 -19.75 13.53
N LYS A 657 56.66 -20.57 13.91
CA LYS A 657 57.00 -20.86 15.32
C LYS A 657 57.72 -19.73 16.06
N SER A 658 58.47 -18.86 15.37
CA SER A 658 59.37 -17.85 15.99
C SER A 658 58.65 -16.59 16.51
N LYS A 659 57.53 -16.19 15.91
CA LYS A 659 56.75 -14.99 16.30
C LYS A 659 55.46 -15.32 17.06
N LYS A 660 55.29 -16.58 17.45
CA LYS A 660 54.04 -17.14 17.98
C LYS A 660 53.50 -16.42 19.22
N LEU A 661 54.36 -16.12 20.19
CA LEU A 661 53.97 -15.44 21.43
C LEU A 661 53.54 -13.99 21.19
N LEU A 662 54.33 -13.22 20.44
CA LEU A 662 54.06 -11.81 20.18
C LEU A 662 52.76 -11.64 19.37
N LEU A 663 52.52 -12.54 18.40
CA LEU A 663 51.27 -12.59 17.67
C LEU A 663 50.07 -12.93 18.56
N TYR A 664 50.17 -13.90 19.48
CA TYR A 664 49.08 -14.17 20.43
C TYR A 664 48.78 -13.01 21.36
N TYR A 665 49.82 -12.31 21.84
CA TYR A 665 49.63 -11.08 22.63
C TYR A 665 48.95 -9.99 21.80
N ALA A 666 49.40 -9.74 20.58
CA ALA A 666 48.78 -8.77 19.69
C ALA A 666 47.31 -9.12 19.42
N SER A 667 47.02 -10.35 18.99
CA SER A 667 45.67 -10.85 18.72
C SER A 667 44.74 -10.79 19.93
N PHE A 668 45.27 -10.95 21.15
CA PHE A 668 44.49 -10.81 22.38
C PHE A 668 44.11 -9.35 22.64
N PHE A 669 45.07 -8.42 22.59
CA PHE A 669 44.82 -7.00 22.87
C PHE A 669 44.08 -6.28 21.73
N THR A 670 44.05 -6.84 20.52
CA THR A 670 43.23 -6.33 19.41
C THR A 670 41.77 -6.76 19.49
N SER A 671 41.41 -7.68 20.38
CA SER A 671 40.03 -8.17 20.54
C SER A 671 39.12 -7.08 21.14
N PRO A 672 37.98 -6.73 20.50
CA PRO A 672 37.05 -5.72 21.02
C PRO A 672 36.54 -6.00 22.43
N PHE A 673 36.30 -7.26 22.79
CA PHE A 673 35.89 -7.65 24.14
C PHE A 673 36.96 -7.35 25.20
N VAL A 674 38.24 -7.51 24.86
CA VAL A 674 39.36 -7.19 25.76
C VAL A 674 39.47 -5.68 25.94
N VAL A 675 39.35 -4.92 24.85
CA VAL A 675 39.32 -3.44 24.88
C VAL A 675 38.15 -2.94 25.74
N PHE A 676 36.96 -3.50 25.57
CA PHE A 676 35.80 -3.21 26.41
C PHE A 676 36.08 -3.51 27.89
N SER A 677 36.53 -4.72 28.21
CA SER A 677 36.79 -5.14 29.60
C SER A 677 37.80 -4.24 30.30
N TRP A 678 38.86 -3.86 29.60
CA TRP A 678 39.89 -2.96 30.10
C TRP A 678 39.32 -1.55 30.33
N ASN A 679 38.54 -1.00 29.40
CA ASN A 679 37.87 0.29 29.58
C ASN A 679 36.93 0.31 30.79
N VAL A 680 36.16 -0.76 31.02
CA VAL A 680 35.28 -0.87 32.20
C VAL A 680 36.08 -0.88 33.50
N ILE A 681 37.16 -1.67 33.56
CA ILE A 681 38.01 -1.76 34.76
C ILE A 681 38.64 -0.41 35.08
N PHE A 682 39.25 0.25 34.09
CA PHE A 682 39.84 1.57 34.31
C PHE A 682 38.78 2.62 34.68
N TYR A 683 37.55 2.48 34.18
CA TYR A 683 36.49 3.44 34.49
C TYR A 683 36.04 3.30 35.95
N ILE A 684 35.94 2.06 36.46
CA ILE A 684 35.67 1.80 37.87
C ILE A 684 36.81 2.34 38.75
N ILE A 685 38.07 2.13 38.35
CA ILE A 685 39.24 2.67 39.05
C ILE A 685 39.18 4.21 39.07
N PHE A 686 38.82 4.84 37.96
CA PHE A 686 38.62 6.29 37.87
C PHE A 686 37.54 6.78 38.84
N LEU A 687 36.39 6.09 38.93
CA LEU A 687 35.33 6.45 39.87
C LEU A 687 35.77 6.29 41.33
N LEU A 688 36.51 5.23 41.66
CA LEU A 688 37.06 5.03 43.00
C LEU A 688 38.09 6.11 43.35
N LEU A 689 38.96 6.48 42.40
CA LEU A 689 39.92 7.57 42.57
C LEU A 689 39.19 8.92 42.75
N PHE A 690 38.16 9.19 41.96
CA PHE A 690 37.37 10.40 42.07
C PHE A 690 36.66 10.47 43.43
N ALA A 691 36.03 9.38 43.87
CA ALA A 691 35.40 9.30 45.19
C ALA A 691 36.41 9.52 46.33
N TYR A 692 37.60 8.92 46.22
CA TYR A 692 38.68 9.10 47.20
C TYR A 692 39.14 10.56 47.29
N VAL A 693 39.43 11.20 46.15
CA VAL A 693 39.86 12.62 46.11
C VAL A 693 38.75 13.53 46.66
N LEU A 694 37.48 13.26 46.35
CA LEU A 694 36.34 14.08 46.78
C LEU A 694 36.05 13.97 48.30
N LEU A 695 36.21 12.77 48.87
CA LEU A 695 35.86 12.49 50.27
C LEU A 695 37.04 12.68 51.24
N MET A 696 38.24 12.25 50.86
CA MET A 696 39.40 12.22 51.76
C MET A 696 40.38 13.37 51.51
N ASP A 697 40.66 13.70 50.25
CA ASP A 697 41.82 14.53 49.86
C ASP A 697 41.45 15.84 49.14
N PHE A 698 40.26 16.39 49.37
CA PHE A 698 39.82 17.64 48.74
C PHE A 698 40.43 18.86 49.45
N GLN A 699 41.64 19.24 49.07
CA GLN A 699 42.43 20.31 49.69
C GLN A 699 42.41 21.62 48.87
N ARG A 700 42.86 22.73 49.49
CA ARG A 700 42.91 24.05 48.84
C ARG A 700 44.01 24.14 47.78
N GLU A 701 45.08 23.36 47.91
CA GLU A 701 46.13 23.18 46.90
C GLU A 701 45.97 21.80 46.24
N PRO A 702 46.13 21.71 44.91
CA PRO A 702 45.89 20.46 44.20
C PRO A 702 46.94 19.42 44.58
N THR A 703 46.49 18.29 45.09
CA THR A 703 47.35 17.14 45.35
C THR A 703 47.75 16.45 44.04
N MET A 704 48.81 15.64 44.06
CA MET A 704 49.22 14.87 42.88
C MET A 704 48.10 13.93 42.37
N LEU A 705 47.27 13.40 43.27
CA LEU A 705 46.12 12.57 42.92
C LEU A 705 45.00 13.38 42.25
N GLU A 706 44.75 14.60 42.73
CA GLU A 706 43.79 15.53 42.10
C GLU A 706 44.25 15.95 40.69
N LEU A 707 45.55 16.18 40.50
CA LEU A 707 46.10 16.50 39.18
C LEU A 707 45.98 15.32 38.21
N ILE A 708 46.22 14.08 38.67
CA ILE A 708 45.99 12.87 37.88
C ILE A 708 44.50 12.77 37.50
N LEU A 709 43.59 13.02 38.43
CA LEU A 709 42.16 13.02 38.17
C LEU A 709 41.77 14.03 37.08
N TYR A 710 42.30 15.27 37.13
CA TYR A 710 42.06 16.28 36.10
C TYR A 710 42.54 15.84 34.72
N VAL A 711 43.72 15.23 34.64
CA VAL A 711 44.23 14.68 33.38
C VAL A 711 43.32 13.56 32.87
N LEU A 712 42.82 12.67 33.74
CA LEU A 712 41.90 11.60 33.34
C LEU A 712 40.56 12.13 32.83
N VAL A 713 39.97 13.13 33.50
CA VAL A 713 38.75 13.80 33.04
C VAL A 713 38.98 14.47 31.69
N PHE A 714 40.12 15.15 31.51
CA PHE A 714 40.49 15.77 30.25
C PHE A 714 40.64 14.73 29.12
N ILE A 715 41.22 13.56 29.40
CA ILE A 715 41.34 12.50 28.40
C ILE A 715 39.96 11.93 28.03
N LEU A 716 39.06 11.70 29.00
CA LEU A 716 37.69 11.27 28.71
C LEU A 716 36.96 12.32 27.85
N LEU A 717 37.14 13.60 28.14
CA LEU A 717 36.58 14.69 27.33
C LEU A 717 37.15 14.69 25.90
N CYS A 718 38.45 14.46 25.74
CA CYS A 718 39.07 14.31 24.41
C CYS A 718 38.53 13.08 23.65
N ASP A 719 38.24 11.98 24.34
CA ASP A 719 37.67 10.77 23.74
C ASP A 719 36.25 11.02 23.22
N GLU A 720 35.43 11.77 23.98
CA GLU A 720 34.08 12.20 23.58
C GLU A 720 34.09 13.23 22.43
N VAL A 721 34.96 14.24 22.51
CA VAL A 721 35.08 15.29 21.48
C VAL A 721 35.61 14.72 20.16
N ARG A 722 36.35 13.61 20.18
CA ARG A 722 36.71 12.88 18.96
C ARG A 722 35.49 12.22 18.30
N GLN A 723 34.54 11.71 19.09
CA GLN A 723 33.32 11.07 18.57
C GLN A 723 32.33 12.10 18.01
N VAL A 724 32.31 13.30 18.56
CA VAL A 724 31.49 14.42 18.10
C VAL A 724 32.36 15.42 17.34
N GLY A 725 32.48 15.26 16.02
CA GLY A 725 33.33 16.10 15.18
C GLY A 725 33.21 17.60 15.47
N ASN A 726 34.35 18.20 15.83
CA ASN A 726 34.64 19.63 15.99
C ASN A 726 33.57 20.48 16.71
N ALA A 727 33.65 20.51 18.04
CA ALA A 727 33.17 21.64 18.83
C ALA A 727 34.37 22.35 19.50
N SER A 728 34.46 23.64 19.22
CA SER A 728 35.47 24.60 19.66
C SER A 728 35.53 24.78 21.18
N ASN A 729 36.77 24.95 21.67
CA ASN A 729 37.18 25.45 22.99
C ASN A 729 36.12 26.28 23.73
N GLN A 730 35.64 25.74 24.84
CA GLN A 730 35.29 26.53 26.02
C GLN A 730 35.94 25.90 27.25
N ASN A 731 37.15 26.35 27.55
CA ASN A 731 37.74 26.23 28.88
C ASN A 731 37.06 27.25 29.79
N GLY A 732 36.03 26.82 30.50
CA GLY A 732 35.41 27.57 31.60
C GLY A 732 36.02 27.18 32.94
N LEU A 733 37.29 27.51 33.15
CA LEU A 733 37.96 27.38 34.45
C LEU A 733 37.40 28.47 35.40
N LEU A 734 36.38 28.14 36.19
CA LEU A 734 35.96 28.96 37.33
C LEU A 734 36.74 28.51 38.57
N ARG A 735 37.89 29.13 38.83
CA ARG A 735 38.48 29.15 40.18
C ARG A 735 38.80 30.60 40.51
N SER A 736 37.83 31.28 41.12
CA SER A 736 38.06 32.56 41.80
C SER A 736 38.37 32.30 43.27
N SER A 737 39.32 33.05 43.81
CA SER A 737 39.94 32.86 45.13
C SER A 737 39.08 33.32 46.32
N ASN A 738 37.78 33.00 46.34
CA ASN A 738 36.87 33.31 47.46
C ASN A 738 36.41 32.03 48.19
N GLU A 739 36.30 32.07 49.52
CA GLU A 739 35.89 30.92 50.35
C GLU A 739 34.49 30.38 49.99
N SER A 740 33.57 31.25 49.57
CA SER A 740 32.25 30.84 49.05
C SER A 740 32.34 30.04 47.74
N SER A 741 33.31 30.37 46.87
CA SER A 741 33.54 29.67 45.60
C SER A 741 34.11 28.27 45.79
N TRP A 742 34.81 28.00 46.89
CA TRP A 742 35.39 26.69 47.17
C TRP A 742 34.32 25.65 47.56
N TYR A 743 33.35 26.05 48.41
CA TYR A 743 32.21 25.21 48.74
C TYR A 743 31.34 24.94 47.50
N SER A 744 31.06 25.96 46.69
CA SER A 744 30.36 25.77 45.41
C SER A 744 31.09 24.83 44.46
N GLY A 745 32.42 24.93 44.37
CA GLY A 745 33.24 24.01 43.58
C GLY A 745 33.13 22.56 44.05
N ARG A 746 33.16 22.33 45.38
CA ARG A 746 32.95 20.99 45.96
C ARG A 746 31.56 20.44 45.62
N VAL A 747 30.51 21.26 45.72
CA VAL A 747 29.13 20.87 45.36
C VAL A 747 29.05 20.47 43.89
N ILE A 748 29.67 21.24 42.98
CA ILE A 748 29.72 20.91 41.55
C ILE A 748 30.42 19.56 41.32
N PHE A 749 31.59 19.33 41.93
CA PHE A 749 32.28 18.03 41.81
C PHE A 749 31.46 16.86 42.37
N CYS A 750 30.70 17.06 43.46
CA CYS A 750 29.78 16.05 43.97
C CYS A 750 28.66 15.72 42.97
N LEU A 751 28.09 16.73 42.31
CA LEU A 751 27.07 16.52 41.28
C LEU A 751 27.67 15.85 40.03
N ASP A 752 28.86 16.26 39.61
CA ASP A 752 29.57 15.65 38.48
C ASP A 752 29.88 14.17 38.75
N TYR A 753 30.29 13.81 39.97
CA TYR A 753 30.46 12.41 40.36
C TYR A 753 29.17 11.60 40.19
N ILE A 754 27.99 12.17 40.50
CA ILE A 754 26.69 11.51 40.25
C ILE A 754 26.48 11.29 38.75
N ILE A 755 26.81 12.28 37.91
CA ILE A 755 26.68 12.14 36.45
C ILE A 755 27.63 11.06 35.90
N PHE A 756 28.89 11.04 36.33
CA PHE A 756 29.85 10.00 35.93
C PHE A 756 29.47 8.61 36.43
N THR A 757 28.85 8.49 37.62
CA THR A 757 28.34 7.20 38.09
C THR A 757 27.10 6.74 37.32
N LEU A 758 26.17 7.64 36.97
CA LEU A 758 25.02 7.30 36.10
C LEU A 758 25.47 6.79 34.72
N ARG A 759 26.56 7.32 34.18
CA ARG A 759 27.14 6.83 32.91
C ARG A 759 27.56 5.36 32.96
N LEU A 760 27.80 4.79 34.14
CA LEU A 760 28.09 3.36 34.31
C LEU A 760 26.88 2.48 33.92
N ILE A 761 25.65 2.97 34.04
CA ILE A 761 24.44 2.27 33.58
C ILE A 761 24.54 1.93 32.09
N HIS A 762 25.11 2.84 31.28
CA HIS A 762 25.32 2.59 29.86
C HIS A 762 26.24 1.39 29.59
N ILE A 763 27.22 1.12 30.45
CA ILE A 763 28.12 -0.05 30.33
C ILE A 763 27.36 -1.35 30.61
N PHE A 764 26.40 -1.35 31.55
CA PHE A 764 25.60 -2.54 31.85
C PHE A 764 24.59 -2.90 30.76
N THR A 765 24.36 -2.01 29.78
CA THR A 765 23.50 -2.30 28.61
C THR A 765 24.03 -3.47 27.78
N VAL A 766 25.34 -3.73 27.84
CA VAL A 766 26.02 -4.85 27.15
C VAL A 766 25.55 -6.21 27.65
N SER A 767 25.12 -6.31 28.91
CA SER A 767 24.71 -7.58 29.50
C SER A 767 23.38 -8.06 28.94
N ARG A 768 23.30 -9.34 28.56
CA ARG A 768 22.06 -9.97 28.08
C ARG A 768 20.90 -9.89 29.08
N ASN A 769 21.20 -9.92 30.38
CA ASN A 769 20.17 -9.95 31.43
C ASN A 769 19.77 -8.55 31.91
N LEU A 770 20.69 -7.59 31.88
CA LEU A 770 20.48 -6.23 32.40
C LEU A 770 20.14 -5.21 31.31
N GLY A 771 20.68 -5.38 30.09
CA GLY A 771 20.49 -4.44 28.99
C GLY A 771 19.04 -4.18 28.63
N PRO A 772 18.22 -5.21 28.40
CA PRO A 772 16.80 -4.98 28.12
C PRO A 772 16.06 -4.27 29.25
N LYS A 773 16.39 -4.57 30.51
CA LYS A 773 15.79 -3.91 31.67
C LYS A 773 16.12 -2.41 31.70
N ILE A 774 17.33 -2.03 31.28
CA ILE A 774 17.75 -0.63 31.17
C ILE A 774 16.95 0.07 30.05
N ILE A 775 16.69 -0.60 28.93
CA ILE A 775 15.85 -0.05 27.84
C ILE A 775 14.41 0.15 28.31
N MET A 776 13.87 -0.79 29.09
CA MET A 776 12.56 -0.64 29.72
C MET A 776 12.51 0.59 30.62
N LEU A 777 13.51 0.77 31.49
CA LEU A 777 13.64 1.96 32.33
C LEU A 777 13.69 3.25 31.50
N GLN A 778 14.46 3.27 30.41
CA GLN A 778 14.56 4.44 29.54
C GLN A 778 13.21 4.81 28.90
N ARG A 779 12.42 3.82 28.46
CA ARG A 779 11.08 4.08 27.90
C ARG A 779 10.09 4.55 28.98
N MET A 780 10.16 3.97 30.17
CA MET A 780 9.32 4.37 31.31
C MET A 780 9.57 5.81 31.77
N LEU A 781 10.75 6.39 31.51
CA LEU A 781 11.01 7.79 31.86
C LEU A 781 10.05 8.76 31.16
N ILE A 782 9.53 8.41 29.98
CA ILE A 782 8.51 9.20 29.29
C ILE A 782 7.20 9.15 30.09
N ASP A 783 6.79 7.96 30.54
CA ASP A 783 5.59 7.78 31.37
C ASP A 783 5.73 8.50 32.73
N VAL A 784 6.92 8.45 33.33
CA VAL A 784 7.26 9.20 34.56
C VAL A 784 7.08 10.70 34.34
N PHE A 785 7.51 11.24 33.20
CA PHE A 785 7.38 12.67 32.92
C PHE A 785 5.91 13.11 32.87
N PHE A 786 5.05 12.35 32.17
CA PHE A 786 3.61 12.63 32.14
C PHE A 786 2.96 12.51 33.52
N PHE A 787 3.37 11.51 34.30
CA PHE A 787 2.92 11.35 35.68
C PHE A 787 3.34 12.52 36.57
N LEU A 788 4.62 12.93 36.53
CA LEU A 788 5.15 14.04 37.32
C LEU A 788 4.42 15.35 36.99
N PHE A 789 4.02 15.55 35.73
CA PHE A 789 3.20 16.70 35.34
C PHE A 789 1.82 16.66 36.00
N LEU A 790 1.08 15.56 35.88
CA LEU A 790 -0.25 15.40 36.50
C LEU A 790 -0.19 15.51 38.03
N PHE A 791 0.79 14.84 38.65
CA PHE A 791 1.03 14.91 40.08
C PHE A 791 1.39 16.33 40.53
N GLY A 792 2.25 17.04 39.78
CA GLY A 792 2.63 18.41 40.07
C GLY A 792 1.44 19.37 40.10
N VAL A 793 0.55 19.28 39.11
CA VAL A 793 -0.68 20.09 39.06
C VAL A 793 -1.57 19.83 40.27
N TRP A 794 -1.77 18.55 40.62
CA TRP A 794 -2.61 18.17 41.75
C TRP A 794 -2.02 18.57 43.10
N MET A 795 -0.72 18.36 43.29
CA MET A 795 0.02 18.74 44.49
C MET A 795 -0.04 20.25 44.73
N VAL A 796 0.20 21.07 43.70
CA VAL A 796 0.11 22.54 43.82
C VAL A 796 -1.31 22.98 44.14
N ALA A 797 -2.33 22.39 43.51
CA ALA A 797 -3.72 22.72 43.79
C ALA A 797 -4.09 22.47 45.25
N PHE A 798 -3.73 21.30 45.79
CA PHE A 798 -3.93 20.99 47.20
C PHE A 798 -3.10 21.89 48.13
N GLY A 799 -1.83 22.11 47.81
CA GLY A 799 -0.93 22.94 48.61
C GLY A 799 -1.39 24.39 48.73
N VAL A 800 -1.83 25.00 47.62
CA VAL A 800 -2.38 26.36 47.61
C VAL A 800 -3.69 26.41 48.39
N ALA A 801 -4.60 25.45 48.18
CA ALA A 801 -5.85 25.39 48.91
C ALA A 801 -5.63 25.26 50.42
N ARG A 802 -4.74 24.35 50.85
CA ARG A 802 -4.39 24.13 52.25
C ARG A 802 -3.75 25.38 52.88
N GLN A 803 -2.78 25.99 52.21
CA GLN A 803 -2.11 27.20 52.69
C GLN A 803 -3.11 28.36 52.82
N GLY A 804 -4.01 28.54 51.84
CA GLY A 804 -5.00 29.61 51.84
C GLY A 804 -6.13 29.45 52.84
N ILE A 805 -6.48 28.20 53.21
CA ILE A 805 -7.53 27.91 54.21
C ILE A 805 -7.00 28.10 55.64
N LEU A 806 -5.78 27.60 55.92
CA LEU A 806 -5.29 27.48 57.29
C LEU A 806 -4.50 28.70 57.78
N ARG A 807 -3.81 29.44 56.90
CA ARG A 807 -2.86 30.48 57.30
C ARG A 807 -3.23 31.83 56.69
N LYS A 808 -2.91 32.91 57.42
CA LYS A 808 -3.03 34.29 56.93
C LYS A 808 -2.00 34.58 55.84
N ASN A 809 -2.18 35.71 55.16
CA ASN A 809 -1.30 36.11 54.06
C ASN A 809 0.17 36.20 54.52
N GLU A 810 1.01 35.32 53.98
CA GLU A 810 2.43 35.22 54.26
C GLU A 810 3.19 35.85 53.09
N HIS A 811 4.08 36.82 53.36
CA HIS A 811 4.83 37.52 52.32
C HIS A 811 6.20 36.88 52.02
N ARG A 812 6.62 35.89 52.84
CA ARG A 812 7.88 35.17 52.70
C ARG A 812 7.74 34.02 51.70
N TRP A 813 8.21 34.25 50.48
CA TRP A 813 8.12 33.28 49.37
C TRP A 813 8.72 31.90 49.69
N GLU A 814 9.82 31.82 50.45
CA GLU A 814 10.44 30.54 50.83
C GLU A 814 9.52 29.66 51.67
N TRP A 815 8.80 30.27 52.63
CA TRP A 815 7.84 29.57 53.47
C TRP A 815 6.56 29.20 52.72
N ILE A 816 6.11 30.04 51.79
CA ILE A 816 5.00 29.70 50.89
C ILE A 816 5.38 28.49 50.03
N PHE A 817 6.56 28.51 49.41
CA PHE A 817 7.04 27.41 48.58
C PHE A 817 7.17 26.11 49.38
N ARG A 818 7.73 26.18 50.60
CA ARG A 818 7.84 25.03 51.51
C ARG A 818 6.46 24.48 51.90
N SER A 819 5.48 25.34 52.18
CA SER A 819 4.15 24.92 52.57
C SER A 819 3.28 24.38 51.42
N VAL A 820 3.40 24.98 50.23
CA VAL A 820 2.58 24.64 49.06
C VAL A 820 3.13 23.44 48.30
N ILE A 821 4.45 23.22 48.30
CA ILE A 821 5.08 22.16 47.50
C ILE A 821 5.70 21.10 48.39
N TYR A 822 6.59 21.49 49.30
CA TYR A 822 7.39 20.53 50.07
C TYR A 822 6.56 19.72 51.08
N GLU A 823 5.67 20.37 51.83
CA GLU A 823 4.80 19.68 52.80
C GLU A 823 3.80 18.70 52.13
N PRO A 824 3.05 19.09 51.07
CA PRO A 824 2.22 18.15 50.31
C PRO A 824 2.97 16.99 49.64
N TYR A 825 4.21 17.23 49.20
CA TYR A 825 5.08 16.18 48.66
C TYR A 825 5.44 15.14 49.73
N LEU A 826 5.80 15.58 50.94
CA LEU A 826 6.09 14.67 52.06
C LEU A 826 4.85 13.89 52.52
N ALA A 827 3.67 14.51 52.44
CA ALA A 827 2.41 13.86 52.74
C ALA A 827 2.17 12.61 51.89
N MET A 828 2.55 12.61 50.62
CA MET A 828 2.46 11.42 49.74
C MET A 828 3.20 10.21 50.31
N PHE A 829 4.36 10.42 50.94
CA PHE A 829 5.17 9.36 51.57
C PHE A 829 4.70 8.98 52.98
N GLY A 830 3.57 9.51 53.43
CA GLY A 830 2.98 9.19 54.73
C GLY A 830 3.44 10.10 55.88
N GLN A 831 4.19 11.17 55.60
CA GLN A 831 4.48 12.22 56.59
C GLN A 831 3.36 13.27 56.55
N TYR A 832 2.33 13.10 57.36
CA TYR A 832 1.24 14.07 57.44
C TYR A 832 1.69 15.33 58.21
N PRO A 833 1.25 16.53 57.79
CA PRO A 833 1.60 17.75 58.51
C PRO A 833 0.86 17.84 59.85
N ASP A 834 1.58 18.20 60.90
CA ASP A 834 1.08 18.28 62.29
C ASP A 834 0.00 19.37 62.51
N ASP A 835 -0.23 20.22 61.50
CA ASP A 835 -1.14 21.37 61.54
C ASP A 835 -2.61 21.02 61.24
N ILE A 836 -2.93 19.73 61.07
CA ILE A 836 -4.27 19.26 60.65
C ILE A 836 -5.18 18.95 61.85
N ASP A 837 -4.61 18.41 62.93
CA ASP A 837 -5.33 17.95 64.13
C ASP A 837 -4.97 18.84 65.34
N GLY A 838 -5.96 19.44 66.00
CA GLY A 838 -5.74 20.34 67.14
C GLY A 838 -5.16 19.65 68.39
N THR A 839 -5.14 18.32 68.42
CA THR A 839 -4.50 17.52 69.47
C THR A 839 -2.99 17.37 69.27
N THR A 840 -2.52 17.47 68.03
CA THR A 840 -1.10 17.32 67.64
C THR A 840 -0.42 18.68 67.42
N TYR A 841 -1.22 19.73 67.22
CA TYR A 841 -0.74 21.08 67.02
C TYR A 841 -0.07 21.65 68.28
N SER A 842 1.21 22.02 68.16
CA SER A 842 1.99 22.60 69.25
C SER A 842 2.40 24.05 68.96
N PHE A 843 2.04 24.96 69.87
CA PHE A 843 2.39 26.38 69.78
C PHE A 843 3.90 26.63 69.76
N ASP A 844 4.71 25.69 70.26
CA ASP A 844 6.16 25.77 70.25
C ASP A 844 6.77 25.69 68.84
N ARG A 845 6.02 25.24 67.84
CA ARG A 845 6.52 25.08 66.46
C ARG A 845 6.18 26.24 65.54
N CYS A 846 5.35 27.20 65.96
CA CYS A 846 4.92 28.32 65.11
C CYS A 846 5.10 29.69 65.81
N THR A 847 4.97 30.79 65.06
CA THR A 847 4.94 32.16 65.61
C THR A 847 3.87 33.00 64.91
N PHE A 848 3.21 33.90 65.65
CA PHE A 848 2.16 34.76 65.09
C PHE A 848 2.67 35.88 64.17
N SER A 849 3.94 36.29 64.31
CA SER A 849 4.60 37.27 63.44
C SER A 849 5.44 36.64 62.33
N GLY A 850 5.63 35.31 62.37
CA GLY A 850 6.69 34.63 61.62
C GLY A 850 8.09 34.97 62.19
N ASN A 851 8.98 33.98 62.23
CA ASN A 851 10.42 34.18 62.46
C ASN A 851 11.20 33.35 61.43
N GLU A 852 12.48 33.62 61.21
CA GLU A 852 13.30 32.89 60.21
C GLU A 852 13.29 31.36 60.43
N SER A 853 13.11 30.92 61.68
CA SER A 853 13.13 29.50 62.06
C SER A 853 11.76 28.84 62.19
N LYS A 854 10.64 29.59 62.24
CA LYS A 854 9.30 29.05 62.52
C LYS A 854 8.23 29.55 61.53
N PRO A 855 7.33 28.67 61.03
CA PRO A 855 6.22 29.07 60.18
C PRO A 855 5.21 29.96 60.92
N LEU A 856 4.36 30.63 60.13
CA LEU A 856 3.20 31.34 60.67
C LEU A 856 2.21 30.33 61.25
N CYS A 857 1.67 30.63 62.43
CA CYS A 857 0.64 29.81 63.06
C CYS A 857 -0.64 29.77 62.21
N VAL A 858 -1.38 28.66 62.30
CA VAL A 858 -2.75 28.53 61.78
C VAL A 858 -3.63 29.63 62.39
N GLU A 859 -4.63 30.11 61.66
CA GLU A 859 -5.57 31.10 62.20
C GLU A 859 -6.44 30.48 63.30
N LEU A 860 -6.50 31.11 64.47
CA LEU A 860 -7.19 30.59 65.67
C LEU A 860 -8.44 31.40 66.00
N ASP A 861 -9.41 30.74 66.64
CA ASP A 861 -10.60 31.37 67.24
C ASP A 861 -10.31 31.88 68.66
N ALA A 862 -11.30 32.52 69.31
CA ALA A 862 -11.17 33.10 70.65
C ALA A 862 -10.74 32.09 71.74
N ASP A 863 -10.98 30.80 71.52
CA ASP A 863 -10.67 29.71 72.45
C ASP A 863 -9.33 28.99 72.14
N ASN A 864 -8.43 29.60 71.34
CA ASN A 864 -7.13 29.02 70.93
C ASN A 864 -7.20 27.71 70.13
N HIS A 865 -8.35 27.42 69.51
CA HIS A 865 -8.51 26.32 68.53
C HIS A 865 -8.41 26.83 67.09
N PRO A 866 -8.00 26.00 66.11
CA PRO A 866 -8.03 26.35 64.69
C PRO A 866 -9.41 26.92 64.30
N ARG A 867 -9.42 28.12 63.71
CA ARG A 867 -10.63 28.83 63.30
C ARG A 867 -11.40 28.09 62.21
N PHE A 868 -10.68 27.34 61.38
CA PHE A 868 -11.28 26.50 60.36
C PHE A 868 -11.56 25.09 60.92
N PRO A 869 -12.77 24.53 60.74
CA PRO A 869 -13.14 23.28 61.40
C PRO A 869 -12.29 22.07 60.98
N GLU A 870 -11.79 21.31 61.97
CA GLU A 870 -10.98 20.10 61.76
C GLU A 870 -11.72 19.02 60.98
N TRP A 871 -13.05 18.94 61.15
CA TRP A 871 -13.89 18.00 60.41
C TRP A 871 -13.93 18.26 58.89
N ILE A 872 -13.42 19.41 58.41
CA ILE A 872 -13.26 19.69 56.98
C ILE A 872 -11.82 19.47 56.51
N THR A 873 -10.82 19.82 57.33
CA THR A 873 -9.39 19.67 56.98
C THR A 873 -8.98 18.21 56.90
N ILE A 874 -9.48 17.37 57.82
CA ILE A 874 -9.19 15.93 57.85
C ILE A 874 -9.73 15.25 56.57
N PRO A 875 -11.01 15.41 56.16
CA PRO A 875 -11.48 14.89 54.87
C PRO A 875 -10.73 15.44 53.66
N LEU A 876 -10.34 16.73 53.65
CA LEU A 876 -9.58 17.32 52.54
C LEU A 876 -8.23 16.63 52.35
N VAL A 877 -7.51 16.37 53.44
CA VAL A 877 -6.24 15.62 53.43
C VAL A 877 -6.48 14.15 53.08
N CYS A 878 -7.53 13.51 53.61
CA CYS A 878 -7.91 12.14 53.26
C CYS A 878 -8.24 11.99 51.76
N ILE A 879 -8.96 12.96 51.17
CA ILE A 879 -9.25 12.98 49.73
C ILE A 879 -7.96 13.15 48.92
N TYR A 880 -7.08 14.06 49.34
CA TYR A 880 -5.76 14.20 48.72
C TYR A 880 -4.98 12.88 48.77
N MET A 881 -4.83 12.28 49.94
CA MET A 881 -4.11 11.01 50.13
C MET A 881 -4.73 9.86 49.36
N LEU A 882 -6.06 9.74 49.33
CA LEU A 882 -6.78 8.75 48.53
C LEU A 882 -6.51 8.97 47.04
N SER A 883 -6.63 10.20 46.56
CA SER A 883 -6.40 10.51 45.14
C SER A 883 -4.94 10.30 44.73
N THR A 884 -3.95 10.70 45.54
CA THR A 884 -2.53 10.51 45.21
C THR A 884 -2.14 9.04 45.29
N ASN A 885 -2.46 8.36 46.40
CA ASN A 885 -1.92 7.04 46.67
C ASN A 885 -2.74 5.92 46.03
N ILE A 886 -4.06 6.09 45.84
CA ILE A 886 -4.91 5.07 45.22
C ILE A 886 -5.13 5.34 43.74
N LEU A 887 -5.30 6.59 43.29
CA LEU A 887 -5.53 6.85 41.86
C LEU A 887 -4.22 7.06 41.11
N LEU A 888 -3.42 8.06 41.50
CA LEU A 888 -2.25 8.46 40.73
C LEU A 888 -1.13 7.41 40.77
N VAL A 889 -0.78 6.88 41.95
CA VAL A 889 0.26 5.85 42.05
C VAL A 889 -0.14 4.56 41.33
N ASN A 890 -1.40 4.11 41.43
CA ASN A 890 -1.85 2.92 40.69
C ASN A 890 -1.91 3.14 39.18
N LEU A 891 -2.23 4.36 38.72
CA LEU A 891 -2.12 4.72 37.31
C LEU A 891 -0.66 4.62 36.83
N LEU A 892 0.31 5.08 37.61
CA LEU A 892 1.74 4.93 37.30
C LEU A 892 2.14 3.46 37.22
N VAL A 893 1.69 2.63 38.17
CA VAL A 893 1.92 1.18 38.15
C VAL A 893 1.30 0.54 36.90
N ALA A 894 0.11 0.96 36.48
CA ALA A 894 -0.54 0.47 35.28
C ALA A 894 0.19 0.88 33.99
N MET A 895 0.63 2.14 33.89
CA MET A 895 1.43 2.64 32.77
C MET A 895 2.77 1.89 32.67
N PHE A 896 3.46 1.70 33.79
CA PHE A 896 4.67 0.86 33.83
C PHE A 896 4.37 -0.58 33.44
N GLY A 897 3.26 -1.16 33.91
CA GLY A 897 2.85 -2.52 33.54
C GLY A 897 2.66 -2.67 32.02
N TYR A 898 2.04 -1.70 31.37
CA TYR A 898 1.87 -1.67 29.92
C TYR A 898 3.21 -1.54 29.17
N THR A 899 4.07 -0.61 29.57
CA THR A 899 5.40 -0.42 28.97
C THR A 899 6.33 -1.61 29.23
N VAL A 900 6.24 -2.26 30.40
CA VAL A 900 6.93 -3.54 30.67
C VAL A 900 6.45 -4.62 29.70
N GLY A 901 5.14 -4.83 29.60
CA GLY A 901 4.56 -5.92 28.82
C GLY A 901 4.98 -5.85 27.35
N THR A 902 4.81 -4.68 26.74
CA THR A 902 5.15 -4.45 25.32
C THR A 902 6.63 -4.63 25.01
N VAL A 903 7.53 -4.27 25.94
CA VAL A 903 8.98 -4.42 25.74
C VAL A 903 9.44 -5.85 26.05
N GLN A 904 8.79 -6.54 26.99
CA GLN A 904 9.18 -7.87 27.42
C GLN A 904 8.94 -8.93 26.34
N GLU A 905 7.88 -8.79 25.54
CA GLU A 905 7.59 -9.68 24.41
C GLU A 905 8.72 -9.72 23.37
N ASN A 906 9.40 -8.59 23.14
CA ASN A 906 10.45 -8.44 22.12
C ASN A 906 11.87 -8.22 22.70
N ASN A 907 12.05 -8.48 23.99
CA ASN A 907 13.23 -8.13 24.77
C ASN A 907 14.55 -8.70 24.17
N ASP A 908 14.57 -9.99 23.83
CA ASP A 908 15.78 -10.63 23.29
C ASP A 908 16.16 -10.08 21.90
N GLN A 909 15.17 -9.73 21.07
CA GLN A 909 15.40 -9.13 19.75
C GLN A 909 15.96 -7.71 19.87
N VAL A 910 15.35 -6.88 20.72
CA VAL A 910 15.80 -5.50 20.97
C VAL A 910 17.23 -5.47 21.50
N TRP A 911 17.58 -6.36 22.43
CA TRP A 911 18.95 -6.44 22.94
C TRP A 911 19.95 -6.90 21.88
N LYS A 912 19.60 -7.92 21.09
CA LYS A 912 20.42 -8.40 19.97
C LYS A 912 20.68 -7.30 18.92
N PHE A 913 19.68 -6.45 18.67
CA PHE A 913 19.81 -5.28 17.80
C PHE A 913 20.76 -4.23 18.39
N GLN A 914 20.63 -3.88 19.67
CA GLN A 914 21.53 -2.92 20.34
C GLN A 914 22.98 -3.41 20.40
N ARG A 915 23.18 -4.72 20.56
CA ARG A 915 24.50 -5.33 20.56
C ARG A 915 25.29 -5.03 19.28
N TYR A 916 24.63 -4.87 18.14
CA TYR A 916 25.30 -4.49 16.88
C TYR A 916 26.08 -3.17 17.03
N PHE A 917 25.41 -2.12 17.52
CA PHE A 917 26.04 -0.79 17.67
C PHE A 917 27.24 -0.84 18.61
N LEU A 918 27.12 -1.59 19.70
CA LEU A 918 28.22 -1.80 20.64
C LEU A 918 29.43 -2.48 19.96
N VAL A 919 29.19 -3.56 19.20
CA VAL A 919 30.26 -4.29 18.51
C VAL A 919 30.94 -3.40 17.48
N GLN A 920 30.18 -2.59 16.75
CA GLN A 920 30.72 -1.63 15.77
C GLN A 920 31.53 -0.51 16.44
N GLU A 921 31.04 0.01 17.57
CA GLU A 921 31.72 1.06 18.35
C GLU A 921 33.09 0.55 18.86
N TYR A 922 33.11 -0.57 19.57
CA TYR A 922 34.36 -1.11 20.14
C TYR A 922 35.26 -1.78 19.10
N GLY A 923 34.72 -2.21 17.95
CA GLY A 923 35.50 -2.68 16.81
C GLY A 923 36.27 -1.55 16.12
N SER A 924 35.80 -0.31 16.20
CA SER A 924 36.44 0.88 15.59
C SER A 924 37.27 1.72 16.58
N ARG A 925 37.12 1.50 17.89
CA ARG A 925 37.92 2.15 18.94
C ARG A 925 39.40 1.72 18.88
N LEU A 926 40.28 2.60 19.35
CA LEU A 926 41.69 2.24 19.52
C LEU A 926 41.82 1.17 20.62
N THR A 927 42.78 0.26 20.44
CA THR A 927 43.03 -0.86 21.35
C THR A 927 43.65 -0.47 22.70
N ILE A 928 43.86 0.83 22.94
CA ILE A 928 44.60 1.34 24.10
C ILE A 928 43.61 1.81 25.18
N PRO A 929 43.81 1.46 26.47
CA PRO A 929 43.05 1.99 27.62
C PRO A 929 43.02 3.51 27.73
N PHE A 930 41.88 4.08 28.17
CA PHE A 930 41.70 5.54 28.23
C PHE A 930 42.80 6.33 28.96
N PRO A 931 43.43 5.90 30.08
CA PRO A 931 44.52 6.67 30.68
C PRO A 931 45.75 6.85 29.78
N PHE A 932 45.93 5.97 28.79
CA PHE A 932 47.09 5.94 27.91
C PHE A 932 46.76 6.32 26.46
N VAL A 933 45.48 6.54 26.13
CA VAL A 933 45.05 6.94 24.77
C VAL A 933 45.70 8.25 24.34
N ILE A 934 46.01 9.15 25.29
CA ILE A 934 46.67 10.42 25.00
C ILE A 934 48.00 10.24 24.23
N PHE A 935 48.79 9.21 24.54
CA PHE A 935 50.03 8.91 23.82
C PHE A 935 49.75 8.46 22.38
N ALA A 936 48.66 7.72 22.16
CA ALA A 936 48.23 7.32 20.83
C ALA A 936 47.72 8.52 20.02
N TYR A 937 47.01 9.45 20.66
CA TYR A 937 46.59 10.71 20.05
C TYR A 937 47.78 11.58 19.68
N ILE A 938 48.75 11.75 20.58
CA ILE A 938 50.00 12.46 20.29
C ILE A 938 50.73 11.79 19.11
N TYR A 939 50.84 10.46 19.10
CA TYR A 939 51.45 9.73 17.99
C TYR A 939 50.69 9.91 16.66
N MET A 940 49.36 9.84 16.66
CA MET A 940 48.56 10.05 15.44
C MET A 940 48.64 11.49 14.93
N VAL A 941 48.62 12.48 15.83
CA VAL A 941 48.80 13.89 15.49
C VAL A 941 50.21 14.13 14.95
N MET A 942 51.24 13.62 15.62
CA MET A 942 52.62 13.66 15.13
C MET A 942 52.73 13.02 13.75
N LYS A 943 52.16 11.81 13.55
CA LYS A 943 52.16 11.13 12.24
C LYS A 943 51.44 11.97 11.17
N LYS A 944 50.33 12.63 11.51
CA LYS A 944 49.58 13.50 10.59
C LYS A 944 50.32 14.80 10.28
N CYS A 945 51.01 15.39 11.27
CA CYS A 945 51.89 16.54 11.11
C CYS A 945 53.12 16.19 10.26
N PHE A 946 53.75 15.03 10.47
CA PHE A 946 54.84 14.51 9.64
C PHE A 946 54.37 14.20 8.21
N LYS A 947 53.18 13.58 8.03
CA LYS A 947 52.61 13.36 6.69
C LYS A 947 52.23 14.67 5.98
N CYS A 948 51.79 15.70 6.71
CA CYS A 948 51.56 17.03 6.14
C CYS A 948 52.87 17.75 5.78
N CYS A 949 53.95 17.55 6.53
CA CYS A 949 55.28 18.09 6.20
C CYS A 949 55.89 17.39 4.98
N CYS A 950 55.63 16.10 4.75
CA CYS A 950 56.11 15.36 3.57
C CYS A 950 55.22 15.51 2.32
N ARG A 951 54.09 16.24 2.37
CA ARG A 951 53.16 16.39 1.23
C ARG A 951 53.46 17.60 0.34
N LYS A 952 54.68 18.15 0.41
CA LYS A 952 55.12 19.27 -0.45
C LYS A 952 55.77 18.86 -1.76
N GLU A 953 56.04 17.58 -1.99
CA GLU A 953 56.46 17.09 -3.32
C GLU A 953 55.64 15.86 -3.72
N THR A 954 55.21 15.85 -4.98
CA THR A 954 54.37 14.86 -5.70
C THR A 954 52.85 14.96 -5.50
N LYS A 955 52.24 15.78 -6.38
CA LYS A 955 50.88 15.60 -6.88
C LYS A 955 50.97 14.72 -8.13
N GLU A 956 50.57 13.47 -8.03
CA GLU A 956 49.91 12.74 -9.12
C GLU A 956 48.77 11.91 -8.51
N SER A 957 47.61 12.05 -9.12
CA SER A 957 46.36 11.40 -8.74
C SER A 957 46.35 9.97 -9.26
N SER A 958 46.53 9.01 -8.37
CA SER A 958 46.09 7.64 -8.58
C SER A 958 45.15 7.23 -7.44
N VAL A 959 43.89 7.05 -7.80
CA VAL A 959 42.89 6.31 -7.03
C VAL A 959 43.41 4.89 -6.85
N CYS A 960 43.93 4.57 -5.66
CA CYS A 960 44.09 3.21 -5.16
C CYS A 960 44.48 3.27 -3.67
N CYS A 961 43.86 2.40 -2.87
CA CYS A 961 44.22 2.06 -1.49
C CYS A 961 43.79 3.03 -0.36
N ASN A 962 42.47 3.14 -0.15
CA ASN A 962 41.93 3.11 1.22
C ASN A 962 41.52 1.67 1.54
N ILE A 963 42.53 0.81 1.70
CA ILE A 963 42.38 -0.45 2.42
C ILE A 963 42.87 -0.15 3.83
N SER A 964 41.93 0.08 4.74
CA SER A 964 42.16 -0.13 6.16
C SER A 964 42.68 -1.56 6.35
N PRO A 965 43.78 -1.81 7.07
CA PRO A 965 44.21 -3.17 7.35
C PRO A 965 43.29 -3.74 8.43
N ILE A 966 42.14 -4.27 7.99
CA ILE A 966 41.42 -5.32 8.70
C ILE A 966 41.49 -6.53 7.77
N SER A 967 42.69 -7.08 7.68
CA SER A 967 42.96 -8.36 7.03
C SER A 967 44.24 -8.94 7.62
N LEU A 968 44.16 -9.41 8.87
CA LEU A 968 44.63 -10.73 9.30
C LEU A 968 44.36 -10.99 10.78
#